data_AF-A0A1Q3H9T1-F1
#
_entry.id   AF-A0A1Q3H9T1-F1
#
_cell.length_a   1.000
_cell.length_b   1.000
_cell.length_c   1.000
_cell.angle_alpha   90.00
_cell.angle_beta   90.00
_cell.angle_gamma   90.00
#
_symmetry.space_group_name_H-M   'P 1'
#
loop_
_entity.id
_entity.type
_entity.pdbx_description
1 polymer ?
#
loop_
_entity_poly.entity_id
_entity_poly.type
_entity_poly.pdbx_seq_one_letter_code
_entity_poly.pdbx_strand_id
1 'polypeptide(L)'
;MQVHRARTLLAVTVAIFVTLPRAGAAAPDDKKRAEREALKASLIQVLQREPLNASRVAVHMMSLDDGSVVFSHNADELLNPASNVKLVTSAAALTTLGPEYRYETEFLVEAESDGIKARTLYVRGKGDPSVTTERLYGIVNELFHTGLREVQEVIVDDSWFDAERTPPGFDQEDSDRAYMAPTGALSLNWNAVGVYLRPGDAIGAKGVVEVEPQSDFFVVENALTTGNARARRFSVASDAAGAQQKIVVRGQVPLGGAYMSVYKKIDNPPMYFGQTLKQMLNARGVKVKGKVKPGLTPSKAKLVYVAQSETFDLILKRLNKLSSNFVAETLLKTMGAEARGAPGSFAKGIDVVEDFLSREVGIPRGTYVMKNGSGLNDANRFSAAQFDRILRHMYERFPLAPEYLSSLGIAGKDGTLKYRFDGTEAVGRLRAKTGTLENVSALSGYVQAAGGEKFIFSMMVNDYPGRSGPVVRGLDALGAGLASVGSTMGPGRAVAELAGGEQSSSPQAEVVSRVKTYLALGSQRDSRNIGFLRTAWRSERDPAVRAVVAESLYQSNPQDYLGVRTLLDSYSAGTDVYGRLRSVARELSVDVPGLGSMVELAANGNAEALSRVIELASAASGDTTSETEMAEGLGAVARTAPEELVLALKGAAVKDRELATTLLARGLVLAGEADHPFWKALKKSLGSTDAKLAEFARGLDGALSRKVAEEKAPKPLVPTQVVAPASVVPVGPGAVEHTADTRPGG
;
A
#
# COMPACT_ATOMS: atom_id res chain seq x y z
N MET A 1 2.31 64.40 72.37
CA MET A 1 1.65 65.73 72.27
C MET A 1 1.11 65.88 70.86
N GLN A 2 -0.01 66.60 70.69
CA GLN A 2 -0.78 66.76 69.45
C GLN A 2 -1.41 65.50 68.85
N VAL A 3 -2.61 65.71 68.31
CA VAL A 3 -3.65 64.73 68.02
C VAL A 3 -4.27 65.16 66.69
N HIS A 4 -4.67 64.25 65.79
CA HIS A 4 -6.04 64.24 65.23
C HIS A 4 -6.34 63.05 64.32
N ARG A 5 -7.64 62.72 64.28
CA ARG A 5 -8.26 61.60 63.54
C ARG A 5 -8.82 62.10 62.21
N ALA A 6 -8.84 61.24 61.19
CA ALA A 6 -9.81 61.29 60.09
C ALA A 6 -10.33 59.85 59.91
N ARG A 7 -11.56 59.49 60.32
CA ARG A 7 -12.88 59.80 59.74
C ARG A 7 -13.05 59.32 58.30
N THR A 8 -13.65 58.13 58.20
CA THR A 8 -14.25 57.51 57.02
C THR A 8 -15.32 58.40 56.41
N LEU A 9 -15.37 58.47 55.07
CA LEU A 9 -16.49 59.03 54.32
C LEU A 9 -16.91 58.03 53.23
N LEU A 10 -18.19 57.70 53.23
CA LEU A 10 -18.81 56.72 52.34
C LEU A 10 -19.12 57.41 51.00
N ALA A 11 -18.45 56.99 49.92
CA ALA A 11 -18.76 57.46 48.57
C ALA A 11 -19.73 56.49 47.87
N VAL A 12 -20.89 57.01 47.43
CA VAL A 12 -21.89 56.26 46.66
C VAL A 12 -21.45 56.20 45.20
N THR A 13 -21.10 55.01 44.70
CA THR A 13 -20.80 54.82 43.27
C THR A 13 -22.09 54.59 42.50
N VAL A 14 -22.44 55.54 41.63
CA VAL A 14 -23.55 55.40 40.69
C VAL A 14 -23.19 54.38 39.61
N ALA A 15 -23.96 53.29 39.52
CA ALA A 15 -23.79 52.29 38.47
C ALA A 15 -24.38 52.80 37.15
N ILE A 16 -23.52 53.26 36.24
CA ILE A 16 -23.91 53.56 34.86
C ILE A 16 -24.05 52.23 34.10
N PHE A 17 -25.28 51.79 33.85
CA PHE A 17 -25.55 50.70 32.92
C PHE A 17 -25.27 51.18 31.48
N VAL A 18 -24.03 50.99 31.02
CA VAL A 18 -23.73 51.06 29.59
C VAL A 18 -24.36 49.83 28.92
N THR A 19 -25.51 50.02 28.28
CA THR A 19 -26.09 49.03 27.36
C THR A 19 -25.19 48.91 26.13
N LEU A 20 -24.17 48.06 26.22
CA LEU A 20 -23.41 47.62 25.05
C LEU A 20 -24.41 47.05 24.04
N PRO A 21 -24.35 47.46 22.75
CA PRO A 21 -25.18 46.85 21.73
C PRO A 21 -24.82 45.36 21.69
N ARG A 22 -25.84 44.52 21.83
CA ARG A 22 -25.71 43.07 21.68
C ARG A 22 -25.22 42.81 20.26
N ALA A 23 -23.93 42.55 20.10
CA ALA A 23 -23.36 42.18 18.82
C ALA A 23 -24.14 40.98 18.29
N GLY A 24 -24.94 41.20 17.25
CA GLY A 24 -25.63 40.12 16.58
C GLY A 24 -24.59 39.14 16.08
N ALA A 25 -24.82 37.84 16.28
CA ALA A 25 -24.10 36.85 15.52
C ALA A 25 -24.28 37.21 14.04
N ALA A 26 -23.17 37.46 13.33
CA ALA A 26 -23.23 37.75 11.91
C ALA A 26 -24.01 36.62 11.23
N ALA A 27 -24.94 36.97 10.34
CA ALA A 27 -25.60 35.97 9.52
C ALA A 27 -24.52 35.14 8.81
N PRO A 28 -24.68 33.80 8.71
CA PRO A 28 -23.75 33.01 7.92
C PRO A 28 -23.66 33.62 6.52
N ASP A 29 -22.45 33.91 6.06
CA ASP A 29 -22.20 34.42 4.71
C ASP A 29 -22.99 33.55 3.70
N ASP A 30 -23.89 34.17 2.92
CA ASP A 30 -24.78 33.46 2.01
C ASP A 30 -23.98 32.58 1.03
N LYS A 31 -22.74 32.99 0.71
CA LYS A 31 -21.78 32.18 -0.04
C LYS A 31 -21.41 30.89 0.71
N LYS A 32 -21.02 30.98 1.98
CA LYS A 32 -20.68 29.82 2.83
C LYS A 32 -21.86 28.86 2.97
N ARG A 33 -23.09 29.39 3.06
CA ARG A 33 -24.31 28.58 3.09
C ARG A 33 -24.54 27.85 1.77
N ALA A 34 -24.41 28.54 0.64
CA ALA A 34 -24.57 27.95 -0.69
C ALA A 34 -23.52 26.85 -0.96
N GLU A 35 -22.26 27.07 -0.59
CA GLU A 35 -21.18 26.08 -0.71
C GLU A 35 -21.47 24.80 0.09
N ARG A 36 -22.02 24.93 1.31
CA ARG A 36 -22.38 23.78 2.15
C ARG A 36 -23.56 22.99 1.63
N GLU A 37 -24.58 23.62 1.06
CA GLU A 37 -25.68 22.88 0.39
C GLU A 37 -25.18 22.20 -0.90
N ALA A 38 -24.27 22.83 -1.67
CA ALA A 38 -23.63 22.21 -2.83
C ALA A 38 -22.75 21.00 -2.45
N LEU A 39 -22.00 21.09 -1.34
CA LEU A 39 -21.28 19.97 -0.75
C LEU A 39 -22.25 18.83 -0.40
N LYS A 40 -23.29 19.12 0.39
CA LYS A 40 -24.28 18.14 0.84
C LYS A 40 -24.97 17.41 -0.33
N ALA A 41 -25.34 18.13 -1.39
CA ALA A 41 -25.88 17.54 -2.62
C ALA A 41 -24.85 16.58 -3.28
N SER A 42 -23.59 16.98 -3.35
CA SER A 42 -22.50 16.16 -3.91
C SER A 42 -22.24 14.89 -3.07
N LEU A 43 -22.27 15.00 -1.74
CA LEU A 43 -22.09 13.86 -0.82
C LEU A 43 -23.25 12.86 -0.93
N ILE A 44 -24.50 13.32 -1.04
CA ILE A 44 -25.67 12.45 -1.28
C ILE A 44 -25.51 11.66 -2.58
N GLN A 45 -25.03 12.29 -3.65
CA GLN A 45 -24.76 11.61 -4.92
C GLN A 45 -23.65 10.55 -4.85
N VAL A 46 -22.77 10.59 -3.85
CA VAL A 46 -21.79 9.51 -3.60
C VAL A 46 -22.46 8.36 -2.86
N LEU A 47 -23.23 8.65 -1.80
CA LEU A 47 -23.94 7.63 -1.02
C LEU A 47 -24.96 6.84 -1.83
N GLN A 48 -25.52 7.43 -2.90
CA GLN A 48 -26.47 6.77 -3.81
C GLN A 48 -25.83 5.80 -4.81
N ARG A 49 -24.50 5.66 -4.85
CA ARG A 49 -23.79 4.77 -5.79
C ARG A 49 -23.46 3.42 -5.18
N GLU A 50 -23.49 2.37 -6.01
CA GLU A 50 -22.99 1.05 -5.64
C GLU A 50 -21.48 1.10 -5.35
N PRO A 51 -20.99 0.39 -4.30
CA PRO A 51 -21.74 -0.46 -3.37
C PRO A 51 -22.32 0.28 -2.14
N LEU A 52 -22.16 1.60 -2.00
CA LEU A 52 -22.52 2.33 -0.77
C LEU A 52 -24.02 2.32 -0.47
N ASN A 53 -24.88 2.49 -1.48
CA ASN A 53 -26.33 2.41 -1.37
C ASN A 53 -26.84 1.01 -0.97
N ALA A 54 -26.06 -0.04 -1.21
CA ALA A 54 -26.33 -1.42 -0.82
C ALA A 54 -25.64 -1.82 0.50
N SER A 55 -25.05 -0.86 1.22
CA SER A 55 -24.28 -1.06 2.46
C SER A 55 -24.90 -0.33 3.64
N ARG A 56 -24.50 -0.68 4.87
CA ARG A 56 -24.78 0.14 6.04
C ARG A 56 -23.72 1.24 6.16
N VAL A 57 -24.13 2.49 5.98
CA VAL A 57 -23.23 3.65 5.96
C VAL A 57 -23.60 4.61 7.07
N ALA A 58 -22.59 5.02 7.86
CA ALA A 58 -22.69 6.12 8.82
C ALA A 58 -21.65 7.20 8.47
N VAL A 59 -22.09 8.46 8.39
CA VAL A 59 -21.24 9.62 8.11
C VAL A 59 -21.61 10.76 9.03
N HIS A 60 -20.61 11.41 9.62
CA HIS A 60 -20.75 12.67 10.32
C HIS A 60 -19.61 13.60 9.90
N MET A 61 -19.91 14.88 9.68
CA MET A 61 -18.93 15.91 9.32
C MET A 61 -19.30 17.23 10.00
N MET A 62 -18.37 17.85 10.72
CA MET A 62 -18.57 19.09 11.48
C MET A 62 -17.45 20.10 11.18
N SER A 63 -17.83 21.37 11.05
CA SER A 63 -16.86 22.47 11.01
C SER A 63 -16.26 22.71 12.39
N LEU A 64 -14.93 22.76 12.47
CA LEU A 64 -14.20 23.15 13.67
C LEU A 64 -14.21 24.68 13.89
N ASP A 65 -14.57 25.47 12.87
CA ASP A 65 -14.51 26.93 12.95
C ASP A 65 -15.79 27.56 13.51
N ASP A 66 -16.95 26.92 13.30
CA ASP A 66 -18.24 27.36 13.88
C ASP A 66 -19.02 26.26 14.62
N GLY A 67 -18.49 25.04 14.70
CA GLY A 67 -19.11 23.92 15.42
C GLY A 67 -20.35 23.33 14.77
N SER A 68 -20.74 23.76 13.57
CA SER A 68 -21.94 23.27 12.89
C SER A 68 -21.71 21.96 12.14
N VAL A 69 -22.70 21.08 12.17
CA VAL A 69 -22.73 19.83 11.39
C VAL A 69 -23.05 20.19 9.94
N VAL A 70 -22.10 19.93 9.03
CA VAL A 70 -22.26 20.22 7.60
C VAL A 70 -22.81 19.03 6.81
N PHE A 71 -22.61 17.81 7.32
CA PHE A 71 -23.22 16.60 6.77
C PHE A 71 -23.43 15.55 7.86
N SER A 72 -24.56 14.84 7.79
CA SER A 72 -24.89 13.73 8.68
C SER A 72 -25.77 12.71 7.96
N HIS A 73 -25.44 11.43 8.09
CA HIS A 73 -26.18 10.30 7.56
C HIS A 73 -26.00 9.12 8.53
N ASN A 74 -27.07 8.65 9.16
CA ASN A 74 -27.06 7.58 10.18
C ASN A 74 -25.95 7.75 11.25
N ALA A 75 -25.64 8.99 11.63
CA ALA A 75 -24.42 9.30 12.39
C ALA A 75 -24.36 8.66 13.79
N ASP A 76 -25.51 8.33 14.38
CA ASP A 76 -25.64 7.65 15.67
C ASP A 76 -25.74 6.12 15.57
N GLU A 77 -25.72 5.56 14.34
CA GLU A 77 -25.75 4.11 14.15
C GLU A 77 -24.45 3.45 14.64
N LEU A 78 -24.59 2.39 15.43
CA LEU A 78 -23.46 1.62 15.95
C LEU A 78 -22.95 0.61 14.90
N LEU A 79 -21.83 0.96 14.29
CA LEU A 79 -21.13 0.16 13.28
C LEU A 79 -19.81 -0.39 13.83
N ASN A 80 -19.28 -1.44 13.22
CA ASN A 80 -17.90 -1.86 13.42
C ASN A 80 -16.96 -0.82 12.77
N PRO A 81 -16.10 -0.15 13.56
CA PRO A 81 -15.23 0.92 13.04
C PRO A 81 -13.88 0.41 12.50
N ALA A 82 -13.61 -0.89 12.58
CA ALA A 82 -12.29 -1.48 12.33
C ALA A 82 -11.18 -0.69 13.06
N SER A 83 -10.02 -0.51 12.42
CA SER A 83 -8.88 0.24 12.98
C SER A 83 -9.10 1.74 13.28
N ASN A 84 -10.32 2.28 13.16
CA ASN A 84 -10.64 3.57 13.78
C ASN A 84 -10.73 3.50 15.31
N VAL A 85 -10.91 2.33 15.95
CA VAL A 85 -10.78 2.21 17.44
C VAL A 85 -9.44 2.76 17.94
N LYS A 86 -8.37 2.66 17.13
CA LYS A 86 -7.04 3.21 17.47
C LYS A 86 -7.06 4.73 17.71
N LEU A 87 -8.03 5.48 17.16
CA LEU A 87 -8.26 6.89 17.48
C LEU A 87 -8.67 7.06 18.96
N VAL A 88 -9.55 6.17 19.45
CA VAL A 88 -9.98 6.12 20.86
C VAL A 88 -8.79 5.76 21.75
N THR A 89 -8.06 4.70 21.41
CA THR A 89 -6.92 4.22 22.21
C THR A 89 -5.78 5.24 22.26
N SER A 90 -5.46 5.93 21.15
CA SER A 90 -4.45 7.01 21.18
C SER A 90 -4.91 8.25 21.92
N ALA A 91 -6.20 8.63 21.82
CA ALA A 91 -6.74 9.77 22.55
C ALA A 91 -6.70 9.53 24.07
N ALA A 92 -7.16 8.36 24.51
CA ALA A 92 -7.07 7.95 25.90
C ALA A 92 -5.62 7.86 26.38
N ALA A 93 -4.74 7.16 25.65
CA ALA A 93 -3.35 6.96 26.08
C ALA A 93 -2.56 8.28 26.16
N LEU A 94 -2.77 9.19 25.21
CA LEU A 94 -2.14 10.53 25.25
C LEU A 94 -2.69 11.40 26.39
N THR A 95 -3.96 11.22 26.78
CA THR A 95 -4.58 11.92 27.91
C THR A 95 -4.14 11.34 29.26
N THR A 96 -3.99 10.01 29.36
CA THR A 96 -3.60 9.31 30.60
C THR A 96 -2.10 9.33 30.87
N LEU A 97 -1.27 9.09 29.85
CA LEU A 97 0.18 8.96 29.99
C LEU A 97 0.93 10.29 29.74
N GLY A 98 0.34 11.18 28.94
CA GLY A 98 0.96 12.45 28.52
C GLY A 98 1.96 12.31 27.37
N PRO A 99 2.29 13.42 26.67
CA PRO A 99 3.18 13.40 25.50
C PRO A 99 4.63 13.06 25.85
N GLU A 100 5.06 13.33 27.08
CA GLU A 100 6.43 13.05 27.53
C GLU A 100 6.64 11.63 28.07
N TYR A 101 5.63 10.77 28.03
CA TYR A 101 5.77 9.39 28.49
C TYR A 101 6.92 8.66 27.77
N ARG A 102 7.68 7.89 28.52
CA ARG A 102 8.69 6.95 28.02
C ARG A 102 8.47 5.63 28.73
N TYR A 103 8.43 4.54 27.98
CA TYR A 103 8.48 3.23 28.59
C TYR A 103 9.89 2.95 29.08
N GLU A 104 10.00 2.10 30.09
CA GLU A 104 11.28 1.63 30.62
C GLU A 104 11.41 0.11 30.44
N THR A 105 12.61 -0.32 30.07
CA THR A 105 13.07 -1.71 30.27
C THR A 105 14.28 -1.65 31.19
N GLU A 106 14.15 -2.23 32.37
CA GLU A 106 15.17 -2.19 33.42
C GLU A 106 16.04 -3.44 33.36
N PHE A 107 17.35 -3.24 33.51
CA PHE A 107 18.34 -4.31 33.56
C PHE A 107 18.99 -4.29 34.95
N LEU A 108 18.85 -5.39 35.68
CA LEU A 108 19.29 -5.52 37.06
C LEU A 108 20.17 -6.77 37.22
N VAL A 109 21.09 -6.77 38.18
CA VAL A 109 21.99 -7.90 38.42
C VAL A 109 21.95 -8.40 39.85
N GLU A 110 22.12 -9.71 40.01
CA GLU A 110 22.71 -10.29 41.20
C GLU A 110 24.23 -10.42 40.94
N ALA A 111 25.01 -9.43 41.37
CA ALA A 111 26.44 -9.33 41.08
C ALA A 111 27.27 -10.36 41.86
N GLU A 112 28.35 -10.84 41.26
CA GLU A 112 29.42 -11.52 41.98
C GLU A 112 30.43 -10.49 42.55
N SER A 113 31.37 -10.95 43.39
CA SER A 113 32.25 -10.10 44.20
C SER A 113 33.13 -9.10 43.42
N ASP A 114 33.36 -9.33 42.13
CA ASP A 114 34.21 -8.48 41.28
C ASP A 114 33.43 -7.40 40.50
N GLY A 115 32.09 -7.44 40.53
CA GLY A 115 31.22 -6.50 39.80
C GLY A 115 31.25 -6.61 38.27
N ILE A 116 32.15 -7.42 37.71
CA ILE A 116 32.33 -7.68 36.27
C ILE A 116 31.49 -8.90 35.85
N LYS A 117 31.28 -9.84 36.77
CA LYS A 117 30.40 -10.99 36.60
C LYS A 117 29.08 -10.79 37.35
N ALA A 118 28.00 -11.26 36.74
CA ALA A 118 26.70 -11.41 37.39
C ALA A 118 26.34 -12.90 37.49
N ARG A 119 25.84 -13.32 38.65
CA ARG A 119 25.15 -14.60 38.78
C ARG A 119 23.91 -14.59 37.86
N THR A 120 23.10 -13.55 37.99
CA THR A 120 21.86 -13.41 37.23
C THR A 120 21.75 -12.02 36.64
N LEU A 121 21.43 -11.93 35.34
CA LEU A 121 20.91 -10.72 34.70
C LEU A 121 19.39 -10.82 34.65
N TYR A 122 18.71 -9.96 35.40
CA TYR A 122 17.27 -9.77 35.33
C TYR A 122 16.97 -8.67 34.31
N VAL A 123 15.99 -8.93 33.45
CA VAL A 123 15.46 -7.96 32.50
C VAL A 123 13.99 -7.79 32.82
N ARG A 124 13.57 -6.60 33.25
CA ARG A 124 12.18 -6.30 33.62
C ARG A 124 11.60 -5.31 32.63
N GLY A 125 10.65 -5.76 31.83
CA GLY A 125 9.97 -4.93 30.84
C GLY A 125 8.74 -4.25 31.44
N LYS A 126 8.52 -2.97 31.11
CA LYS A 126 7.27 -2.25 31.44
C LYS A 126 6.37 -2.02 30.21
N GLY A 127 6.54 -2.82 29.15
CA GLY A 127 5.69 -2.82 27.97
C GLY A 127 6.15 -1.96 26.80
N ASP A 128 7.45 -1.64 26.67
CA ASP A 128 7.97 -0.85 25.54
C ASP A 128 7.62 -1.50 24.18
N PRO A 129 6.73 -0.90 23.36
CA PRO A 129 6.35 -1.44 22.05
C PRO A 129 7.32 -1.01 20.94
N SER A 130 8.39 -0.30 21.27
CA SER A 130 9.36 0.29 20.33
C SER A 130 10.69 -0.46 20.25
N VAL A 131 10.92 -1.52 21.05
CA VAL A 131 12.20 -2.27 21.00
C VAL A 131 12.30 -3.06 19.69
N THR A 132 13.29 -2.70 18.87
CA THR A 132 13.69 -3.43 17.66
C THR A 132 15.03 -4.14 17.87
N THR A 133 15.43 -5.02 16.93
CA THR A 133 16.76 -5.63 16.88
C THR A 133 17.89 -4.60 17.02
N GLU A 134 17.79 -3.46 16.34
CA GLU A 134 18.81 -2.40 16.36
C GLU A 134 18.86 -1.68 17.71
N ARG A 135 17.69 -1.39 18.31
CA ARG A 135 17.61 -0.82 19.67
C ARG A 135 18.14 -1.79 20.71
N LEU A 136 17.85 -3.08 20.58
CA LEU A 136 18.39 -4.13 21.46
C LEU A 136 19.92 -4.26 21.35
N TYR A 137 20.47 -4.14 20.14
CA TYR A 137 21.93 -4.06 19.94
C TYR A 137 22.53 -2.82 20.63
N GLY A 138 21.87 -1.66 20.53
CA GLY A 138 22.25 -0.46 21.31
C GLY A 138 22.28 -0.71 22.81
N ILE A 139 21.20 -1.28 23.37
CA ILE A 139 21.10 -1.65 24.79
C ILE A 139 22.22 -2.62 25.20
N VAL A 140 22.56 -3.61 24.37
CA VAL A 140 23.66 -4.55 24.62
C VAL A 140 25.03 -3.86 24.68
N ASN A 141 25.24 -2.80 23.88
CA ASN A 141 26.45 -1.98 23.99
C ASN A 141 26.50 -1.23 25.33
N GLU A 142 25.39 -0.61 25.75
CA GLU A 142 25.32 0.08 27.05
C GLU A 142 25.55 -0.88 28.22
N LEU A 143 24.95 -2.07 28.20
CA LEU A 143 25.22 -3.13 29.18
C LEU A 143 26.71 -3.52 29.22
N PHE A 144 27.37 -3.63 28.07
CA PHE A 144 28.82 -3.84 28.04
C PHE A 144 29.59 -2.65 28.63
N HIS A 145 29.16 -1.40 28.41
CA HIS A 145 29.79 -0.22 28.99
C HIS A 145 29.59 -0.07 30.50
N THR A 146 28.56 -0.69 31.11
CA THR A 146 28.44 -0.79 32.58
C THR A 146 29.57 -1.59 33.25
N GLY A 147 30.35 -2.35 32.48
CA GLY A 147 31.41 -3.25 32.97
C GLY A 147 31.05 -4.73 32.96
N LEU A 148 29.81 -5.09 32.62
CA LEU A 148 29.36 -6.49 32.53
C LEU A 148 30.16 -7.29 31.48
N ARG A 149 30.73 -8.44 31.86
CA ARG A 149 31.49 -9.33 30.95
C ARG A 149 31.06 -10.80 31.01
N GLU A 150 30.45 -11.24 32.11
CA GLU A 150 29.95 -12.61 32.24
C GLU A 150 28.62 -12.66 33.01
N VAL A 151 27.72 -13.55 32.59
CA VAL A 151 26.42 -13.81 33.22
C VAL A 151 26.20 -15.32 33.33
N GLN A 152 25.87 -15.84 34.52
CA GLN A 152 25.54 -17.28 34.66
C GLN A 152 24.13 -17.59 34.13
N GLU A 153 23.10 -16.79 34.40
CA GLU A 153 21.77 -16.96 33.81
C GLU A 153 21.02 -15.64 33.53
N VAL A 154 20.07 -15.68 32.59
CA VAL A 154 19.23 -14.53 32.23
C VAL A 154 17.78 -14.82 32.63
N ILE A 155 17.18 -13.93 33.42
CA ILE A 155 15.79 -14.02 33.84
C ILE A 155 15.00 -12.89 33.16
N VAL A 156 13.94 -13.26 32.44
CA VAL A 156 13.01 -12.33 31.80
C VAL A 156 11.76 -12.18 32.66
N ASP A 157 11.56 -10.96 33.16
CA ASP A 157 10.46 -10.54 34.03
C ASP A 157 9.45 -9.73 33.20
N ASP A 158 8.34 -10.41 32.92
CA ASP A 158 7.23 -9.92 32.11
C ASP A 158 6.03 -9.48 32.97
N SER A 159 6.19 -9.46 34.31
CA SER A 159 5.09 -9.36 35.28
C SER A 159 4.43 -7.99 35.40
N TRP A 160 4.90 -6.99 34.66
CA TRP A 160 4.23 -5.69 34.56
C TRP A 160 2.87 -5.78 33.86
N PHE A 161 2.69 -6.77 32.98
CA PHE A 161 1.40 -7.17 32.43
C PHE A 161 0.96 -8.52 33.00
N ASP A 162 -0.34 -8.80 32.91
CA ASP A 162 -0.88 -10.11 33.25
C ASP A 162 -0.61 -11.16 32.15
N ALA A 163 -0.85 -12.42 32.50
CA ALA A 163 -0.58 -13.56 31.63
C ALA A 163 -1.52 -13.70 30.42
N GLU A 164 -2.63 -12.95 30.36
CA GLU A 164 -3.58 -12.96 29.24
C GLU A 164 -2.99 -12.22 28.04
N ARG A 165 -2.19 -12.88 27.19
CA ARG A 165 -1.48 -12.17 26.11
C ARG A 165 -2.35 -11.81 24.89
N THR A 166 -3.38 -12.61 24.64
CA THR A 166 -4.26 -12.50 23.46
C THR A 166 -5.39 -11.49 23.73
N PRO A 167 -5.55 -10.44 22.92
CA PRO A 167 -6.61 -9.45 23.11
C PRO A 167 -8.01 -10.04 22.87
N PRO A 168 -9.06 -9.58 23.57
CA PRO A 168 -10.42 -10.08 23.36
C PRO A 168 -10.90 -9.90 21.91
N GLY A 169 -11.51 -10.95 21.34
CA GLY A 169 -11.97 -10.99 19.96
C GLY A 169 -10.92 -11.46 18.95
N PHE A 170 -9.64 -11.61 19.33
CA PHE A 170 -8.63 -12.22 18.46
C PHE A 170 -8.86 -13.74 18.29
N ASP A 171 -9.57 -14.36 19.24
CA ASP A 171 -10.06 -15.74 19.20
C ASP A 171 -10.99 -16.05 18.01
N GLN A 172 -11.50 -15.02 17.31
CA GLN A 172 -12.27 -15.16 16.07
C GLN A 172 -11.40 -15.54 14.84
N GLU A 173 -10.08 -15.35 14.88
CA GLU A 173 -9.16 -15.74 13.79
C GLU A 173 -8.03 -16.63 14.32
N ASP A 174 -8.01 -17.92 13.93
CA ASP A 174 -6.83 -18.77 14.15
C ASP A 174 -5.81 -18.57 13.02
N SER A 175 -4.89 -17.63 13.21
CA SER A 175 -3.77 -17.45 12.28
C SER A 175 -2.46 -17.04 12.95
N ASP A 176 -1.38 -17.27 12.22
CA ASP A 176 0.01 -16.99 12.62
C ASP A 176 0.55 -15.68 12.02
N ARG A 177 -0.33 -14.84 11.47
CA ARG A 177 0.01 -13.58 10.82
C ARG A 177 0.53 -12.58 11.85
N ALA A 178 1.53 -11.78 11.48
CA ALA A 178 2.15 -10.81 12.39
C ALA A 178 1.19 -9.77 13.02
N TYR A 179 0.02 -9.51 12.42
CA TYR A 179 -0.99 -8.62 13.04
C TYR A 179 -1.78 -9.26 14.18
N MET A 180 -1.66 -10.58 14.36
CA MET A 180 -2.18 -11.38 15.48
C MET A 180 -1.15 -11.52 16.62
N ALA A 181 -0.08 -10.72 16.60
CA ALA A 181 1.00 -10.82 17.58
C ALA A 181 0.49 -10.54 19.01
N PRO A 182 0.74 -11.46 19.96
CA PRO A 182 0.29 -11.33 21.34
C PRO A 182 1.07 -10.25 22.10
N THR A 183 0.46 -9.74 23.18
CA THR A 183 1.09 -8.73 24.05
C THR A 183 2.13 -9.33 25.01
N GLY A 184 3.10 -8.51 25.41
CA GLY A 184 4.11 -8.82 26.42
C GLY A 184 4.73 -7.55 26.97
N ALA A 185 5.07 -7.54 28.25
CA ALA A 185 5.76 -6.42 28.87
C ALA A 185 7.23 -6.35 28.41
N LEU A 186 7.81 -7.49 28.06
CA LEU A 186 9.01 -7.65 27.24
C LEU A 186 8.61 -8.09 25.83
N SER A 187 8.79 -7.17 24.89
CA SER A 187 8.45 -7.38 23.48
C SER A 187 9.62 -6.96 22.59
N LEU A 188 9.76 -7.61 21.43
CA LEU A 188 10.82 -7.34 20.45
C LEU A 188 10.22 -7.40 19.04
N ASN A 189 10.55 -6.43 18.18
CA ASN A 189 10.09 -6.38 16.78
C ASN A 189 8.56 -6.53 16.64
N TRP A 190 7.80 -5.89 17.54
CA TRP A 190 6.33 -5.98 17.63
C TRP A 190 5.79 -7.42 17.80
N ASN A 191 6.60 -8.28 18.42
CA ASN A 191 6.37 -9.72 18.61
C ASN A 191 6.11 -10.45 17.28
N ALA A 192 6.89 -10.07 16.27
CA ALA A 192 6.97 -10.72 14.98
C ALA A 192 8.41 -11.07 14.61
N VAL A 193 8.55 -12.03 13.69
CA VAL A 193 9.81 -12.42 13.06
C VAL A 193 9.68 -12.37 11.53
N GLY A 194 10.74 -11.93 10.85
CA GLY A 194 10.84 -12.04 9.39
C GLY A 194 11.44 -13.39 9.00
N VAL A 195 10.73 -14.16 8.18
CA VAL A 195 11.20 -15.43 7.59
C VAL A 195 11.54 -15.18 6.13
N TYR A 196 12.81 -15.32 5.76
CA TYR A 196 13.37 -15.05 4.45
C TYR A 196 13.67 -16.34 3.70
N LEU A 197 13.23 -16.41 2.45
CA LEU A 197 13.28 -17.60 1.60
C LEU A 197 14.12 -17.29 0.36
N ARG A 198 15.15 -18.11 0.09
CA ARG A 198 16.03 -17.97 -1.08
C ARG A 198 16.13 -19.31 -1.84
N PRO A 199 16.26 -19.30 -3.17
CA PRO A 199 16.57 -20.53 -3.90
C PRO A 199 17.97 -21.03 -3.52
N GLY A 200 18.16 -22.35 -3.66
CA GLY A 200 19.49 -22.96 -3.75
C GLY A 200 20.01 -22.92 -5.19
N ASP A 201 21.19 -23.49 -5.41
CA ASP A 201 22.00 -23.22 -6.61
C ASP A 201 21.48 -23.85 -7.92
N ALA A 202 20.52 -24.79 -7.84
CA ALA A 202 19.95 -25.49 -9.00
C ALA A 202 18.48 -25.88 -8.79
N ILE A 203 17.75 -26.15 -9.86
CA ILE A 203 16.40 -26.73 -9.78
C ILE A 203 16.48 -28.10 -9.07
N GLY A 204 15.59 -28.34 -8.11
CA GLY A 204 15.60 -29.49 -7.22
C GLY A 204 16.45 -29.32 -5.96
N ALA A 205 17.39 -28.36 -5.93
CA ALA A 205 18.22 -28.10 -4.75
C ALA A 205 17.37 -27.58 -3.57
N LYS A 206 17.82 -27.87 -2.34
CA LYS A 206 17.18 -27.37 -1.11
C LYS A 206 17.24 -25.84 -1.09
N GLY A 207 16.10 -25.20 -0.81
CA GLY A 207 16.03 -23.75 -0.62
C GLY A 207 16.61 -23.33 0.73
N VAL A 208 17.06 -22.09 0.84
CA VAL A 208 17.54 -21.51 2.10
C VAL A 208 16.38 -20.83 2.82
N VAL A 209 16.33 -21.01 4.14
CA VAL A 209 15.35 -20.40 5.04
C VAL A 209 16.13 -19.74 6.17
N GLU A 210 15.94 -18.44 6.34
CA GLU A 210 16.59 -17.61 7.36
C GLU A 210 15.51 -16.90 8.19
N VAL A 211 15.74 -16.79 9.50
CA VAL A 211 14.91 -16.00 10.42
C VAL A 211 15.71 -14.82 10.91
N GLU A 212 15.09 -13.64 10.95
CA GLU A 212 15.75 -12.39 11.37
C GLU A 212 14.96 -11.74 12.53
N PRO A 213 15.61 -11.48 13.69
CA PRO A 213 16.97 -11.87 14.06
C PRO A 213 17.14 -13.38 14.27
N GLN A 214 18.33 -13.89 13.97
CA GLN A 214 18.70 -15.26 14.35
C GLN A 214 18.73 -15.40 15.88
N SER A 215 18.17 -16.51 16.38
CA SER A 215 18.05 -16.79 17.82
C SER A 215 17.89 -18.28 18.09
N ASP A 216 18.50 -18.78 19.18
CA ASP A 216 18.22 -20.10 19.78
C ASP A 216 16.73 -20.31 20.13
N PHE A 217 15.91 -19.25 20.07
CA PHE A 217 14.46 -19.33 20.22
C PHE A 217 13.76 -20.09 19.07
N PHE A 218 14.36 -20.18 17.88
CA PHE A 218 13.70 -20.74 16.69
C PHE A 218 14.13 -22.18 16.37
N VAL A 219 13.15 -23.02 16.04
CA VAL A 219 13.35 -24.36 15.44
C VAL A 219 12.82 -24.33 14.02
N VAL A 220 13.72 -24.32 13.02
CA VAL A 220 13.36 -24.17 11.61
C VAL A 220 13.29 -25.53 10.89
N GLU A 221 12.07 -25.97 10.57
CA GLU A 221 11.83 -27.13 9.69
C GLU A 221 11.81 -26.67 8.22
N ASN A 222 12.98 -26.70 7.59
CA ASN A 222 13.14 -26.34 6.18
C ASN A 222 12.94 -27.56 5.25
N ALA A 223 11.77 -27.64 4.64
CA ALA A 223 11.42 -28.48 3.49
C ALA A 223 11.14 -27.62 2.22
N LEU A 224 11.83 -26.49 2.10
CA LEU A 224 11.80 -25.64 0.90
C LEU A 224 12.71 -26.24 -0.18
N THR A 225 12.28 -26.17 -1.43
CA THR A 225 13.05 -26.60 -2.61
C THR A 225 13.07 -25.52 -3.67
N THR A 226 14.00 -25.64 -4.61
CA THR A 226 14.18 -24.71 -5.71
C THR A 226 13.47 -25.27 -6.94
N GLY A 227 12.54 -24.50 -7.52
CA GLY A 227 11.84 -24.87 -8.73
C GLY A 227 12.26 -24.02 -9.94
N ASN A 228 11.59 -24.24 -11.07
CA ASN A 228 11.75 -23.41 -12.26
C ASN A 228 11.27 -21.95 -12.01
N ALA A 229 11.47 -21.06 -12.99
CA ALA A 229 11.13 -19.64 -12.89
C ALA A 229 9.69 -19.31 -12.45
N ARG A 230 8.71 -20.21 -12.68
CA ARG A 230 7.31 -20.05 -12.29
C ARG A 230 6.98 -20.62 -10.90
N ALA A 231 7.89 -21.36 -10.28
CA ALA A 231 7.66 -22.08 -9.03
C ALA A 231 7.64 -21.14 -7.81
N ARG A 232 6.47 -20.56 -7.51
CA ARG A 232 6.23 -19.63 -6.41
C ARG A 232 5.12 -20.10 -5.47
N ARG A 233 5.11 -21.40 -5.15
CA ARG A 233 4.11 -22.03 -4.28
C ARG A 233 4.80 -22.57 -3.04
N PHE A 234 4.83 -21.76 -1.99
CA PHE A 234 5.39 -22.10 -0.70
C PHE A 234 4.39 -21.77 0.42
N SER A 235 4.59 -22.39 1.58
CA SER A 235 3.93 -22.03 2.82
C SER A 235 4.97 -21.85 3.92
N VAL A 236 4.73 -20.87 4.79
CA VAL A 236 5.43 -20.67 6.05
C VAL A 236 4.37 -20.78 7.14
N ALA A 237 4.60 -21.61 8.14
CA ALA A 237 3.80 -21.70 9.37
C ALA A 237 4.68 -21.36 10.58
N SER A 238 4.09 -20.73 11.60
CA SER A 238 4.74 -20.42 12.87
C SER A 238 3.89 -20.97 14.02
N ASP A 239 4.42 -21.98 14.71
CA ASP A 239 3.72 -22.72 15.76
C ASP A 239 4.46 -22.60 17.10
N ALA A 240 3.73 -22.50 18.21
CA ALA A 240 4.31 -22.56 19.54
C ALA A 240 4.92 -23.94 19.83
N ALA A 241 6.18 -23.97 20.29
CA ALA A 241 6.91 -25.19 20.64
C ALA A 241 7.47 -25.10 22.07
N GLY A 242 6.58 -24.87 23.04
CA GLY A 242 6.92 -24.74 24.45
C GLY A 242 7.70 -23.45 24.73
N ALA A 243 9.01 -23.58 24.97
CA ALA A 243 9.91 -22.44 25.22
C ALA A 243 10.58 -21.87 23.95
N GLN A 244 10.24 -22.43 22.77
CA GLN A 244 10.74 -22.05 21.45
C GLN A 244 9.57 -21.81 20.48
N GLN A 245 9.84 -21.18 19.35
CA GLN A 245 8.93 -21.03 18.22
C GLN A 245 9.37 -21.96 17.08
N LYS A 246 8.46 -22.76 16.56
CA LYS A 246 8.70 -23.63 15.41
C LYS A 246 8.31 -22.92 14.12
N ILE A 247 9.24 -22.83 13.17
CA ILE A 247 8.99 -22.25 11.84
C ILE A 247 9.04 -23.39 10.81
N VAL A 248 7.90 -23.72 10.20
CA VAL A 248 7.79 -24.78 9.20
C VAL A 248 7.68 -24.16 7.82
N VAL A 249 8.63 -24.45 6.93
CA VAL A 249 8.64 -23.94 5.55
C VAL A 249 8.57 -25.10 4.56
N ARG A 250 7.62 -25.02 3.61
CA ARG A 250 7.38 -26.05 2.60
C ARG A 250 7.17 -25.45 1.21
N GLY A 251 7.43 -26.24 0.18
CA GLY A 251 7.10 -25.91 -1.21
C GLY A 251 8.30 -25.43 -2.02
N GLN A 252 8.06 -24.53 -2.97
CA GLN A 252 9.04 -24.11 -3.96
C GLN A 252 9.19 -22.59 -4.12
N VAL A 253 10.45 -22.16 -4.29
CA VAL A 253 10.87 -20.83 -4.75
C VAL A 253 11.63 -20.95 -6.08
N PRO A 254 11.60 -19.93 -6.96
CA PRO A 254 12.16 -20.05 -8.30
C PRO A 254 13.68 -19.80 -8.30
N LEU A 255 14.43 -20.61 -9.04
CA LEU A 255 15.85 -20.37 -9.31
C LEU A 255 16.07 -18.97 -9.89
N GLY A 256 17.12 -18.28 -9.43
CA GLY A 256 17.42 -16.90 -9.85
C GLY A 256 16.43 -15.83 -9.38
N GLY A 257 15.41 -16.19 -8.59
CA GLY A 257 14.49 -15.24 -7.99
C GLY A 257 15.13 -14.43 -6.86
N ALA A 258 14.71 -13.17 -6.71
CA ALA A 258 14.95 -12.41 -5.49
C ALA A 258 14.38 -13.16 -4.26
N TYR A 259 14.93 -12.86 -3.07
CA TYR A 259 14.42 -13.41 -1.83
C TYR A 259 12.95 -13.05 -1.63
N MET A 260 12.21 -13.93 -0.95
CA MET A 260 10.83 -13.68 -0.54
C MET A 260 10.76 -13.67 0.98
N SER A 261 10.01 -12.75 1.57
CA SER A 261 9.85 -12.66 3.03
C SER A 261 8.39 -12.85 3.44
N VAL A 262 8.19 -13.46 4.61
CA VAL A 262 6.90 -13.58 5.30
C VAL A 262 7.10 -13.22 6.76
N TYR A 263 6.20 -12.41 7.32
CA TYR A 263 6.25 -12.03 8.74
C TYR A 263 5.24 -12.84 9.55
N LYS A 264 5.69 -13.40 10.66
CA LYS A 264 4.92 -14.31 11.52
C LYS A 264 4.87 -13.83 12.96
N LYS A 265 3.78 -14.13 13.67
CA LYS A 265 3.64 -13.86 15.10
C LYS A 265 4.61 -14.71 15.93
N ILE A 266 4.89 -14.23 17.13
CA ILE A 266 5.67 -14.90 18.17
C ILE A 266 4.77 -15.17 19.37
N ASP A 267 4.57 -16.43 19.73
CA ASP A 267 3.64 -16.83 20.78
C ASP A 267 4.21 -16.62 22.21
N ASN A 268 5.53 -16.52 22.35
CA ASN A 268 6.21 -16.29 23.63
C ASN A 268 7.18 -15.09 23.58
N PRO A 269 6.65 -13.84 23.65
CA PRO A 269 7.43 -12.60 23.59
C PRO A 269 8.64 -12.49 24.55
N PRO A 270 8.53 -12.75 25.87
CA PRO A 270 9.67 -12.57 26.77
C PRO A 270 10.79 -13.57 26.48
N MET A 271 10.47 -14.80 26.04
CA MET A 271 11.50 -15.77 25.66
C MET A 271 12.20 -15.38 24.36
N TYR A 272 11.47 -14.88 23.36
CA TYR A 272 12.07 -14.34 22.13
C TYR A 272 13.01 -13.16 22.41
N PHE A 273 12.59 -12.22 23.27
CA PHE A 273 13.44 -11.12 23.73
C PHE A 273 14.71 -11.65 24.40
N GLY A 274 14.56 -12.50 25.43
CA GLY A 274 15.67 -12.96 26.24
C GLY A 274 16.69 -13.83 25.48
N GLN A 275 16.23 -14.69 24.57
CA GLN A 275 17.13 -15.52 23.73
C GLN A 275 17.88 -14.67 22.69
N THR A 276 17.21 -13.69 22.08
CA THR A 276 17.86 -12.74 21.17
C THR A 276 18.88 -11.86 21.91
N LEU A 277 18.52 -11.36 23.10
CA LEU A 277 19.44 -10.66 23.99
C LEU A 277 20.67 -11.52 24.33
N LYS A 278 20.47 -12.79 24.69
CA LYS A 278 21.56 -13.73 24.97
C LYS A 278 22.51 -13.87 23.76
N GLN A 279 21.97 -14.01 22.55
CA GLN A 279 22.78 -14.12 21.33
C GLN A 279 23.58 -12.83 21.07
N MET A 280 22.95 -11.66 21.21
CA MET A 280 23.63 -10.37 21.05
C MET A 280 24.70 -10.10 22.12
N LEU A 281 24.43 -10.45 23.39
CA LEU A 281 25.41 -10.35 24.47
C LEU A 281 26.66 -11.18 24.16
N ASN A 282 26.48 -12.45 23.77
CA ASN A 282 27.57 -13.33 23.36
C ASN A 282 28.34 -12.77 22.15
N ALA A 283 27.64 -12.29 21.11
CA ALA A 283 28.25 -11.67 19.94
C ALA A 283 29.05 -10.39 20.28
N ARG A 284 28.61 -9.63 21.29
CA ARG A 284 29.29 -8.42 21.79
C ARG A 284 30.46 -8.72 22.75
N GLY A 285 30.66 -9.98 23.13
CA GLY A 285 31.72 -10.45 24.02
C GLY A 285 31.34 -10.57 25.50
N VAL A 286 30.06 -10.43 25.86
CA VAL A 286 29.53 -10.74 27.20
C VAL A 286 29.16 -12.22 27.24
N LYS A 287 29.89 -13.03 28.01
CA LYS A 287 29.70 -14.48 28.06
C LYS A 287 28.44 -14.84 28.85
N VAL A 288 27.43 -15.43 28.21
CA VAL A 288 26.22 -15.94 28.88
C VAL A 288 26.26 -17.46 28.94
N LYS A 289 26.59 -18.02 30.12
CA LYS A 289 26.86 -19.46 30.30
C LYS A 289 25.60 -20.32 30.34
N GLY A 290 24.52 -19.85 30.97
CA GLY A 290 23.32 -20.64 31.23
C GLY A 290 22.18 -20.42 30.23
N LYS A 291 20.96 -20.66 30.73
CA LYS A 291 19.71 -20.58 29.96
C LYS A 291 18.98 -19.26 30.26
N VAL A 292 18.17 -18.82 29.31
CA VAL A 292 17.12 -17.82 29.52
C VAL A 292 15.94 -18.50 30.20
N LYS A 293 15.32 -17.85 31.20
CA LYS A 293 14.16 -18.37 31.93
C LYS A 293 13.16 -17.24 32.22
N PRO A 294 11.84 -17.50 32.25
CA PRO A 294 10.90 -16.58 32.86
C PRO A 294 11.09 -16.55 34.39
N GLY A 295 10.88 -15.40 35.02
CA GLY A 295 10.92 -15.28 36.48
C GLY A 295 10.75 -13.84 36.96
N LEU A 296 10.47 -13.68 38.26
CA LEU A 296 10.33 -12.36 38.88
C LEU A 296 11.68 -11.78 39.30
N THR A 297 11.83 -10.47 39.18
CA THR A 297 12.99 -9.72 39.67
C THR A 297 12.92 -9.55 41.19
N PRO A 298 13.87 -10.08 41.98
CA PRO A 298 13.90 -9.87 43.43
C PRO A 298 14.16 -8.41 43.79
N SER A 299 13.57 -7.92 44.88
CA SER A 299 13.80 -6.57 45.40
C SER A 299 15.27 -6.26 45.75
N LYS A 300 16.09 -7.29 45.98
CA LYS A 300 17.54 -7.18 46.21
C LYS A 300 18.39 -7.06 44.94
N ALA A 301 17.80 -7.18 43.74
CA ALA A 301 18.55 -7.08 42.49
C ALA A 301 19.00 -5.62 42.25
N LYS A 302 20.27 -5.43 41.90
CA LYS A 302 20.84 -4.10 41.71
C LYS A 302 20.57 -3.61 40.29
N LEU A 303 19.85 -2.49 40.14
CA LEU A 303 19.70 -1.81 38.86
C LEU A 303 21.06 -1.38 38.30
N VAL A 304 21.34 -1.69 37.03
CA VAL A 304 22.57 -1.30 36.32
C VAL A 304 22.31 -0.44 35.09
N TYR A 305 21.16 -0.58 34.44
CA TYR A 305 20.79 0.21 33.27
C TYR A 305 19.26 0.29 33.11
N VAL A 306 18.77 1.40 32.55
CA VAL A 306 17.37 1.60 32.15
C VAL A 306 17.37 2.00 30.69
N ALA A 307 16.78 1.18 29.83
CA ALA A 307 16.51 1.54 28.45
C ALA A 307 15.18 2.30 28.39
N GLN A 308 15.19 3.52 27.84
CA GLN A 308 13.96 4.27 27.55
C GLN A 308 13.49 4.03 26.11
N SER A 309 12.17 4.06 25.91
CA SER A 309 11.53 3.92 24.60
C SER A 309 11.92 5.02 23.61
N GLU A 310 11.48 4.85 22.36
CA GLU A 310 11.24 6.03 21.52
C GLU A 310 10.29 7.03 22.21
N THR A 311 10.31 8.28 21.75
CA THR A 311 9.39 9.32 22.21
C THR A 311 7.94 8.94 21.90
N PHE A 312 6.99 9.38 22.75
CA PHE A 312 5.61 8.88 22.67
C PHE A 312 4.92 9.23 21.34
N ASP A 313 5.29 10.36 20.72
CA ASP A 313 4.83 10.75 19.39
C ASP A 313 5.19 9.72 18.30
N LEU A 314 6.38 9.11 18.37
CA LEU A 314 6.82 8.07 17.45
C LEU A 314 6.02 6.78 17.67
N ILE A 315 5.72 6.44 18.93
CA ILE A 315 4.85 5.29 19.27
C ILE A 315 3.43 5.52 18.73
N LEU A 316 2.87 6.72 18.89
CA LEU A 316 1.58 7.10 18.31
C LEU A 316 1.60 7.11 16.78
N LYS A 317 2.69 7.56 16.14
CA LYS A 317 2.88 7.47 14.68
C LYS A 317 2.92 6.01 14.20
N ARG A 318 3.59 5.11 14.93
CA ARG A 318 3.58 3.65 14.65
C ARG A 318 2.18 3.05 14.82
N LEU A 319 1.43 3.45 15.85
CA LEU A 319 0.02 3.06 16.02
C LEU A 319 -0.84 3.51 14.83
N ASN A 320 -0.83 4.81 14.51
CA ASN A 320 -1.84 5.41 13.64
C ASN A 320 -1.45 5.39 12.15
N LYS A 321 -0.20 5.70 11.77
CA LYS A 321 0.25 5.67 10.36
C LYS A 321 0.40 4.25 9.82
N LEU A 322 0.97 3.34 10.63
CA LEU A 322 1.16 1.92 10.25
C LEU A 322 -0.03 1.03 10.67
N SER A 323 -0.99 1.56 11.41
CA SER A 323 -2.17 0.83 11.89
C SER A 323 -1.85 -0.38 12.78
N SER A 324 -0.76 -0.34 13.54
CA SER A 324 -0.27 -1.49 14.32
C SER A 324 -1.26 -1.94 15.40
N ASN A 325 -1.74 -3.18 15.31
CA ASN A 325 -2.60 -3.79 16.33
C ASN A 325 -1.84 -3.95 17.64
N PHE A 326 -0.66 -4.57 17.59
CA PHE A 326 0.19 -4.83 18.75
C PHE A 326 0.46 -3.57 19.60
N VAL A 327 0.70 -2.41 18.98
CA VAL A 327 0.92 -1.14 19.70
C VAL A 327 -0.37 -0.69 20.42
N ALA A 328 -1.55 -0.88 19.82
CA ALA A 328 -2.83 -0.50 20.42
C ALA A 328 -3.14 -1.32 21.68
N GLU A 329 -2.92 -2.62 21.61
CA GLU A 329 -3.22 -3.56 22.69
C GLU A 329 -2.19 -3.45 23.83
N THR A 330 -0.93 -3.17 23.49
CA THR A 330 0.10 -2.82 24.46
C THR A 330 -0.23 -1.52 25.18
N LEU A 331 -0.65 -0.46 24.46
CA LEU A 331 -1.09 0.81 25.05
C LEU A 331 -2.28 0.64 26.02
N LEU A 332 -3.26 -0.23 25.70
CA LEU A 332 -4.35 -0.56 26.64
C LEU A 332 -3.80 -1.12 27.95
N LYS A 333 -2.93 -2.15 27.89
CA LYS A 333 -2.35 -2.72 29.10
C LYS A 333 -1.46 -1.75 29.85
N THR A 334 -0.73 -0.87 29.16
CA THR A 334 0.07 0.20 29.78
C THR A 334 -0.82 1.15 30.57
N MET A 335 -1.89 1.70 29.97
CA MET A 335 -2.86 2.52 30.69
C MET A 335 -3.44 1.80 31.90
N GLY A 336 -3.73 0.50 31.77
CA GLY A 336 -4.19 -0.34 32.87
C GLY A 336 -3.17 -0.49 34.00
N ALA A 337 -1.88 -0.67 33.68
CA ALA A 337 -0.82 -0.77 34.69
C ALA A 337 -0.57 0.57 35.41
N GLU A 338 -0.51 1.67 34.65
CA GLU A 338 -0.19 3.00 35.19
C GLU A 338 -1.37 3.59 35.99
N ALA A 339 -2.59 3.55 35.45
CA ALA A 339 -3.75 4.21 36.06
C ALA A 339 -4.62 3.30 36.96
N ARG A 340 -4.34 1.99 37.01
CA ARG A 340 -5.02 1.00 37.89
C ARG A 340 -4.05 0.04 38.60
N GLY A 341 -2.75 0.32 38.56
CA GLY A 341 -1.69 -0.49 39.18
C GLY A 341 -1.34 -1.76 38.39
N ALA A 342 -0.08 -2.18 38.45
CA ALA A 342 0.37 -3.45 37.86
C ALA A 342 -0.22 -4.68 38.59
N PRO A 343 -0.37 -5.85 37.92
CA PRO A 343 -0.16 -6.06 36.48
C PRO A 343 -1.25 -5.35 35.65
N GLY A 344 -0.85 -4.77 34.52
CA GLY A 344 -1.76 -4.23 33.51
C GLY A 344 -2.49 -5.34 32.76
N SER A 345 -3.79 -5.17 32.57
CA SER A 345 -4.68 -6.13 31.88
C SER A 345 -5.55 -5.42 30.85
N PHE A 346 -6.14 -6.18 29.92
CA PHE A 346 -7.09 -5.61 28.95
C PHE A 346 -8.31 -4.99 29.66
N ALA A 347 -8.85 -5.65 30.68
CA ALA A 347 -9.97 -5.13 31.46
C ALA A 347 -9.65 -3.79 32.15
N LYS A 348 -8.46 -3.66 32.77
CA LYS A 348 -8.00 -2.39 33.36
C LYS A 348 -7.81 -1.31 32.29
N GLY A 349 -7.24 -1.67 31.14
CA GLY A 349 -7.05 -0.75 30.02
C GLY A 349 -8.36 -0.22 29.45
N ILE A 350 -9.36 -1.11 29.28
CA ILE A 350 -10.70 -0.74 28.84
C ILE A 350 -11.38 0.18 29.87
N ASP A 351 -11.33 -0.11 31.17
CA ASP A 351 -11.94 0.77 32.19
C ASP A 351 -11.32 2.19 32.19
N VAL A 352 -10.02 2.33 31.91
CA VAL A 352 -9.37 3.64 31.74
C VAL A 352 -9.90 4.37 30.49
N VAL A 353 -10.10 3.65 29.38
CA VAL A 353 -10.71 4.22 28.17
C VAL A 353 -12.19 4.59 28.40
N GLU A 354 -12.94 3.78 29.15
CA GLU A 354 -14.34 4.07 29.48
C GLU A 354 -14.47 5.30 30.39
N ASP A 355 -13.54 5.51 31.32
CA ASP A 355 -13.43 6.73 32.12
C ASP A 355 -13.08 7.95 31.27
N PHE A 356 -12.10 7.85 30.36
CA PHE A 356 -11.77 8.91 29.40
C PHE A 356 -12.99 9.28 28.55
N LEU A 357 -13.63 8.29 27.91
CA LEU A 357 -14.80 8.50 27.06
C LEU A 357 -15.94 9.17 27.84
N SER A 358 -16.25 8.70 29.05
CA SER A 358 -17.38 9.22 29.82
C SER A 358 -17.13 10.56 30.49
N ARG A 359 -15.92 10.82 31.01
CA ARG A 359 -15.61 12.02 31.81
C ARG A 359 -15.00 13.17 31.00
N GLU A 360 -14.11 12.86 30.05
CA GLU A 360 -13.42 13.87 29.24
C GLU A 360 -14.16 14.18 27.93
N VAL A 361 -14.67 13.15 27.25
CA VAL A 361 -15.37 13.31 25.95
C VAL A 361 -16.90 13.41 26.10
N GLY A 362 -17.44 12.90 27.22
CA GLY A 362 -18.88 12.88 27.53
C GLY A 362 -19.68 11.81 26.78
N ILE A 363 -19.04 10.72 26.33
CA ILE A 363 -19.66 9.57 25.67
C ILE A 363 -20.00 8.53 26.76
N PRO A 364 -21.27 8.33 27.14
CA PRO A 364 -21.62 7.50 28.29
C PRO A 364 -21.28 6.01 28.09
N ARG A 365 -20.87 5.32 29.17
CA ARG A 365 -20.72 3.86 29.18
C ARG A 365 -22.03 3.20 28.71
N GLY A 366 -21.92 2.12 27.93
CA GLY A 366 -23.08 1.43 27.34
C GLY A 366 -23.65 2.06 26.05
N THR A 367 -23.16 3.22 25.61
CA THR A 367 -23.52 3.79 24.29
C THR A 367 -22.60 3.33 23.15
N TYR A 368 -21.62 2.50 23.44
CA TYR A 368 -20.66 1.90 22.51
C TYR A 368 -20.26 0.52 23.03
N VAL A 369 -19.55 -0.26 22.21
CA VAL A 369 -18.91 -1.52 22.63
C VAL A 369 -17.43 -1.44 22.29
N MET A 370 -16.57 -1.54 23.30
CA MET A 370 -15.13 -1.69 23.13
C MET A 370 -14.67 -2.97 23.82
N LYS A 371 -13.94 -3.82 23.07
CA LYS A 371 -13.41 -5.10 23.55
C LYS A 371 -11.89 -5.18 23.40
N ASN A 372 -11.33 -4.51 22.41
CA ASN A 372 -9.89 -4.43 22.17
C ASN A 372 -9.51 -3.03 21.65
N GLY A 373 -8.22 -2.68 21.70
CA GLY A 373 -7.73 -1.34 21.34
C GLY A 373 -7.44 -1.17 19.86
N SER A 374 -7.20 -2.28 19.16
CA SER A 374 -6.85 -2.28 17.76
C SER A 374 -8.05 -2.11 16.83
N GLY A 375 -9.26 -2.50 17.25
CA GLY A 375 -10.39 -2.62 16.34
C GLY A 375 -10.25 -3.76 15.34
N LEU A 376 -9.52 -4.82 15.72
CA LEU A 376 -9.45 -6.07 14.95
C LEU A 376 -10.67 -6.93 15.25
N ASN A 377 -11.10 -7.70 14.24
CA ASN A 377 -12.22 -8.65 14.26
C ASN A 377 -13.58 -8.00 14.61
N ASP A 378 -14.64 -8.81 14.67
CA ASP A 378 -15.99 -8.31 14.92
C ASP A 378 -16.29 -8.24 16.43
N ALA A 379 -15.69 -7.25 17.08
CA ALA A 379 -15.74 -7.11 18.55
C ALA A 379 -16.12 -5.71 19.05
N ASN A 380 -15.99 -4.67 18.22
CA ASN A 380 -16.17 -3.27 18.63
C ASN A 380 -17.34 -2.61 17.88
N ARG A 381 -18.03 -1.67 18.51
CA ARG A 381 -19.14 -0.88 17.95
C ARG A 381 -19.08 0.57 18.42
N PHE A 382 -19.06 1.50 17.49
CA PHE A 382 -19.07 2.96 17.73
C PHE A 382 -19.90 3.66 16.65
N SER A 383 -20.34 4.88 16.91
CA SER A 383 -21.04 5.72 15.93
C SER A 383 -20.12 6.78 15.30
N ALA A 384 -20.50 7.32 14.15
CA ALA A 384 -19.71 8.37 13.48
C ALA A 384 -19.70 9.67 14.30
N ALA A 385 -20.83 10.00 14.95
CA ALA A 385 -20.93 11.13 15.87
C ALA A 385 -20.00 10.96 17.10
N GLN A 386 -19.81 9.73 17.60
CA GLN A 386 -18.87 9.46 18.69
C GLN A 386 -17.41 9.72 18.28
N PHE A 387 -16.99 9.30 17.08
CA PHE A 387 -15.64 9.62 16.59
C PHE A 387 -15.43 11.11 16.40
N ASP A 388 -16.39 11.83 15.82
CA ASP A 388 -16.28 13.29 15.68
C ASP A 388 -16.15 13.99 17.04
N ARG A 389 -16.86 13.53 18.08
CA ARG A 389 -16.69 14.06 19.45
C ARG A 389 -15.27 13.82 20.00
N ILE A 390 -14.68 12.66 19.75
CA ILE A 390 -13.29 12.35 20.15
C ILE A 390 -12.30 13.21 19.37
N LEU A 391 -12.47 13.32 18.04
CA LEU A 391 -11.63 14.15 17.18
C LEU A 391 -11.69 15.63 17.58
N ARG A 392 -12.90 16.14 17.88
CA ARG A 392 -13.09 17.50 18.39
C ARG A 392 -12.37 17.71 19.72
N HIS A 393 -12.61 16.83 20.70
CA HIS A 393 -11.98 16.90 22.01
C HIS A 393 -10.44 16.94 21.91
N MET A 394 -9.85 16.07 21.10
CA MET A 394 -8.39 16.04 20.92
C MET A 394 -7.85 17.27 20.20
N TYR A 395 -8.63 17.89 19.30
CA TYR A 395 -8.23 19.12 18.60
C TYR A 395 -8.27 20.37 19.50
N GLU A 396 -9.26 20.44 20.40
CA GLU A 396 -9.45 21.57 21.32
C GLU A 396 -8.48 21.57 22.52
N ARG A 397 -7.74 20.46 22.76
CA ARG A 397 -6.87 20.28 23.95
C ARG A 397 -5.38 20.46 23.63
N PHE A 398 -4.84 21.67 23.80
CA PHE A 398 -3.40 21.89 23.90
C PHE A 398 -2.89 21.39 25.29
N PRO A 399 -1.74 20.70 25.40
CA PRO A 399 -0.73 20.42 24.37
C PRO A 399 -0.91 19.08 23.62
N LEU A 400 -2.06 18.39 23.74
CA LEU A 400 -2.25 17.06 23.14
C LEU A 400 -2.54 17.11 21.63
N ALA A 401 -3.20 18.18 21.15
CA ALA A 401 -3.64 18.32 19.77
C ALA A 401 -2.53 18.16 18.71
N PRO A 402 -1.32 18.77 18.84
CA PRO A 402 -0.25 18.60 17.86
C PRO A 402 0.23 17.15 17.76
N GLU A 403 0.40 16.46 18.89
CA GLU A 403 0.88 15.06 18.90
C GLU A 403 -0.14 14.12 18.27
N TYR A 404 -1.40 14.26 18.66
CA TYR A 404 -2.50 13.48 18.09
C TYR A 404 -2.63 13.69 16.58
N LEU A 405 -2.64 14.95 16.12
CA LEU A 405 -2.75 15.32 14.70
C LEU A 405 -1.51 14.92 13.86
N SER A 406 -0.32 14.89 14.46
CA SER A 406 0.90 14.44 13.78
C SER A 406 0.95 12.93 13.59
N SER A 407 0.26 12.17 14.46
CA SER A 407 0.19 10.71 14.41
C SER A 407 -0.64 10.15 13.25
N LEU A 408 -1.58 10.93 12.70
CA LEU A 408 -2.50 10.49 11.64
C LEU A 408 -1.84 10.40 10.26
N GLY A 409 -2.34 9.53 9.39
CA GLY A 409 -1.85 9.40 8.02
C GLY A 409 -2.20 10.63 7.19
N ILE A 410 -1.29 11.08 6.32
CA ILE A 410 -1.47 12.25 5.45
C ILE A 410 -1.81 11.79 4.03
N ALA A 411 -2.94 12.27 3.50
CA ALA A 411 -3.41 11.98 2.15
C ALA A 411 -2.36 12.27 1.07
N GLY A 412 -2.11 11.29 0.20
CA GLY A 412 -1.11 11.37 -0.88
C GLY A 412 0.35 11.51 -0.43
N LYS A 413 0.67 11.28 0.87
CA LYS A 413 2.02 11.48 1.42
C LYS A 413 2.53 10.31 2.25
N ASP A 414 1.78 9.82 3.25
CA ASP A 414 2.30 8.81 4.18
C ASP A 414 1.27 7.82 4.76
N GLY A 415 1.81 6.82 5.47
CA GLY A 415 1.05 5.75 6.10
C GLY A 415 0.11 5.02 5.14
N THR A 416 -1.04 4.62 5.67
CA THR A 416 -2.13 3.98 4.90
C THR A 416 -2.85 4.89 3.89
N LEU A 417 -2.50 6.19 3.81
CA LEU A 417 -3.08 7.14 2.84
C LEU A 417 -2.09 7.57 1.74
N LYS A 418 -0.86 7.03 1.73
CA LYS A 418 0.22 7.42 0.81
C LYS A 418 -0.19 7.42 -0.67
N TYR A 419 -1.05 6.49 -1.08
CA TYR A 419 -1.51 6.31 -2.47
C TYR A 419 -3.02 6.52 -2.63
N ARG A 420 -3.64 7.32 -1.73
CA ARG A 420 -5.06 7.71 -1.78
C ARG A 420 -5.19 9.22 -2.00
N PHE A 421 -6.34 9.64 -2.52
CA PHE A 421 -6.68 11.05 -2.82
C PHE A 421 -5.85 11.73 -3.93
N ASP A 422 -5.05 10.98 -4.70
CA ASP A 422 -4.23 11.57 -5.76
C ASP A 422 -5.06 12.38 -6.76
N GLY A 423 -4.50 13.47 -7.27
CA GLY A 423 -5.19 14.44 -8.12
C GLY A 423 -6.20 15.36 -7.43
N THR A 424 -6.42 15.28 -6.10
CA THR A 424 -7.46 16.09 -5.40
C THR A 424 -6.91 17.05 -4.34
N GLU A 425 -7.72 18.05 -3.96
CA GLU A 425 -7.39 19.01 -2.90
C GLU A 425 -7.16 18.40 -1.50
N ALA A 426 -7.52 17.13 -1.29
CA ALA A 426 -7.24 16.44 -0.04
C ALA A 426 -5.74 16.14 0.17
N VAL A 427 -4.93 16.06 -0.90
CA VAL A 427 -3.49 15.74 -0.80
C VAL A 427 -2.77 16.74 0.10
N GLY A 428 -2.07 16.24 1.12
CA GLY A 428 -1.37 17.05 2.13
C GLY A 428 -2.26 17.78 3.14
N ARG A 429 -3.55 17.96 2.85
CA ARG A 429 -4.52 18.70 3.70
C ARG A 429 -5.39 17.81 4.58
N LEU A 430 -5.73 16.60 4.11
CA LEU A 430 -6.51 15.62 4.86
C LEU A 430 -5.57 14.73 5.69
N ARG A 431 -5.91 14.59 6.97
CA ARG A 431 -5.19 13.77 7.96
C ARG A 431 -6.16 12.83 8.66
N ALA A 432 -6.04 11.52 8.43
CA ALA A 432 -7.04 10.56 8.91
C ALA A 432 -6.46 9.20 9.30
N LYS A 433 -7.24 8.46 10.09
CA LYS A 433 -7.04 7.05 10.36
C LYS A 433 -7.98 6.22 9.47
N THR A 434 -7.39 5.22 8.82
CA THR A 434 -8.10 4.21 8.03
C THR A 434 -8.59 3.03 8.89
N GLY A 435 -9.62 2.33 8.44
CA GLY A 435 -10.01 1.02 8.92
C GLY A 435 -10.46 0.15 7.75
N THR A 436 -10.04 -1.11 7.75
CA THR A 436 -10.53 -2.13 6.78
C THR A 436 -10.50 -3.49 7.47
N LEU A 437 -11.61 -4.21 7.41
CA LEU A 437 -11.71 -5.65 7.70
C LEU A 437 -12.49 -6.29 6.53
N GLU A 438 -12.87 -7.56 6.65
CA GLU A 438 -13.87 -8.16 5.76
C GLU A 438 -15.20 -7.38 5.88
N ASN A 439 -15.75 -6.95 4.74
CA ASN A 439 -17.00 -6.19 4.60
C ASN A 439 -17.13 -4.91 5.46
N VAL A 440 -16.02 -4.40 6.03
CA VAL A 440 -15.96 -3.17 6.83
C VAL A 440 -14.88 -2.23 6.28
N SER A 441 -15.21 -0.94 6.15
CA SER A 441 -14.25 0.11 5.81
C SER A 441 -14.59 1.40 6.55
N ALA A 442 -13.56 2.10 7.05
CA ALA A 442 -13.72 3.34 7.81
C ALA A 442 -12.63 4.36 7.48
N LEU A 443 -12.97 5.64 7.61
CA LEU A 443 -12.07 6.76 7.49
C LEU A 443 -12.56 7.92 8.38
N SER A 444 -11.78 8.29 9.39
CA SER A 444 -12.10 9.43 10.27
C SER A 444 -10.86 10.28 10.56
N GLY A 445 -11.03 11.59 10.68
CA GLY A 445 -9.93 12.52 10.92
C GLY A 445 -10.28 13.99 10.69
N TYR A 446 -9.29 14.74 10.23
CA TYR A 446 -9.35 16.18 10.02
C TYR A 446 -9.05 16.54 8.57
N VAL A 447 -9.60 17.65 8.10
CA VAL A 447 -9.17 18.28 6.84
C VAL A 447 -9.25 19.80 6.95
N GLN A 448 -8.24 20.49 6.43
CA GLN A 448 -8.35 21.90 6.09
C GLN A 448 -8.76 21.99 4.61
N ALA A 449 -9.93 22.53 4.32
CA ALA A 449 -10.41 22.64 2.95
C ALA A 449 -9.65 23.72 2.16
N ALA A 450 -9.81 23.72 0.84
CA ALA A 450 -9.17 24.68 -0.07
C ALA A 450 -9.47 26.15 0.29
N GLY A 451 -10.70 26.45 0.74
CA GLY A 451 -11.10 27.77 1.25
C GLY A 451 -10.61 28.11 2.67
N GLY A 452 -9.84 27.24 3.30
CA GLY A 452 -9.25 27.43 4.63
C GLY A 452 -10.09 26.95 5.81
N GLU A 453 -11.40 26.70 5.62
CA GLU A 453 -12.27 26.15 6.67
C GLU A 453 -11.80 24.76 7.12
N LYS A 454 -11.79 24.54 8.44
CA LYS A 454 -11.36 23.28 9.05
C LYS A 454 -12.54 22.41 9.41
N PHE A 455 -12.44 21.11 9.10
CA PHE A 455 -13.46 20.11 9.39
C PHE A 455 -12.88 18.92 10.14
N ILE A 456 -13.72 18.34 11.00
CA ILE A 456 -13.64 16.94 11.42
C ILE A 456 -14.64 16.11 10.61
N PHE A 457 -14.33 14.84 10.45
CA PHE A 457 -15.25 13.88 9.86
C PHE A 457 -15.01 12.46 10.37
N SER A 458 -16.08 11.68 10.33
CA SER A 458 -16.07 10.25 10.53
C SER A 458 -16.97 9.57 9.53
N MET A 459 -16.46 8.54 8.86
CA MET A 459 -17.16 7.78 7.84
C MET A 459 -16.92 6.29 8.06
N MET A 460 -17.99 5.50 8.10
CA MET A 460 -17.96 4.06 8.29
C MET A 460 -18.94 3.39 7.33
N VAL A 461 -18.50 2.28 6.73
CA VAL A 461 -19.27 1.41 5.85
C VAL A 461 -19.14 -0.01 6.36
N ASN A 462 -20.26 -0.69 6.57
CA ASN A 462 -20.36 -2.07 7.03
C ASN A 462 -21.24 -2.86 6.06
N ASP A 463 -21.09 -4.18 6.11
CA ASP A 463 -21.94 -5.17 5.45
C ASP A 463 -22.01 -4.99 3.92
N TYR A 464 -20.96 -4.41 3.31
CA TYR A 464 -20.91 -4.16 1.87
C TYR A 464 -20.68 -5.44 1.05
N PRO A 465 -21.30 -5.57 -0.13
CA PRO A 465 -21.05 -6.70 -1.02
C PRO A 465 -19.69 -6.58 -1.74
N GLY A 466 -19.01 -7.71 -1.91
CA GLY A 466 -17.88 -7.84 -2.84
C GLY A 466 -16.54 -7.36 -2.29
N ARG A 467 -15.90 -6.39 -2.97
CA ARG A 467 -14.51 -5.95 -2.67
C ARG A 467 -14.50 -4.59 -2.01
N SER A 468 -13.54 -4.38 -1.10
CA SER A 468 -13.33 -3.10 -0.41
C SER A 468 -12.92 -1.93 -1.33
N GLY A 469 -12.32 -2.19 -2.49
CA GLY A 469 -11.77 -1.17 -3.38
C GLY A 469 -12.76 -0.06 -3.80
N PRO A 470 -13.94 -0.42 -4.38
CA PRO A 470 -15.01 0.54 -4.67
C PRO A 470 -15.50 1.33 -3.45
N VAL A 471 -15.67 0.68 -2.29
CA VAL A 471 -16.08 1.33 -1.03
C VAL A 471 -15.06 2.38 -0.60
N VAL A 472 -13.77 2.02 -0.64
CA VAL A 472 -12.65 2.92 -0.30
C VAL A 472 -12.61 4.13 -1.22
N ARG A 473 -12.88 3.97 -2.52
CA ARG A 473 -13.03 5.11 -3.46
C ARG A 473 -14.23 5.99 -3.13
N GLY A 474 -15.34 5.41 -2.71
CA GLY A 474 -16.50 6.16 -2.23
C GLY A 474 -16.17 7.02 -1.00
N LEU A 475 -15.46 6.44 -0.02
CA LEU A 475 -14.95 7.19 1.15
C LEU A 475 -13.93 8.28 0.76
N ASP A 476 -13.05 7.99 -0.20
CA ASP A 476 -12.10 9.00 -0.72
C ASP A 476 -12.83 10.15 -1.44
N ALA A 477 -13.89 9.88 -2.20
CA ALA A 477 -14.70 10.91 -2.84
C ALA A 477 -15.44 11.80 -1.83
N LEU A 478 -16.00 11.21 -0.76
CA LEU A 478 -16.60 11.99 0.35
C LEU A 478 -15.55 12.90 1.01
N GLY A 479 -14.34 12.38 1.28
CA GLY A 479 -13.24 13.15 1.88
C GLY A 479 -12.69 14.25 0.97
N ALA A 480 -12.57 14.00 -0.34
CA ALA A 480 -12.15 15.01 -1.32
C ALA A 480 -13.22 16.08 -1.55
N GLY A 481 -14.51 15.71 -1.55
CA GLY A 481 -15.62 16.66 -1.55
C GLY A 481 -15.49 17.65 -0.39
N LEU A 482 -15.29 17.15 0.84
CA LEU A 482 -15.06 17.98 2.02
C LEU A 482 -13.77 18.84 1.91
N ALA A 483 -12.67 18.29 1.38
CA ALA A 483 -11.43 19.03 1.17
C ALA A 483 -11.53 20.17 0.12
N SER A 484 -12.47 20.07 -0.81
CA SER A 484 -12.63 21.01 -1.92
C SER A 484 -13.55 22.21 -1.63
N VAL A 485 -14.12 22.31 -0.42
CA VAL A 485 -14.94 23.47 -0.01
C VAL A 485 -14.12 24.76 -0.16
N GLY A 486 -14.73 25.80 -0.74
CA GLY A 486 -14.06 27.05 -1.11
C GLY A 486 -13.06 26.99 -2.27
N SER A 487 -12.91 25.85 -2.98
CA SER A 487 -12.14 25.79 -4.23
C SER A 487 -12.91 26.42 -5.40
N THR A 488 -12.19 26.90 -6.42
CA THR A 488 -12.78 27.47 -7.65
C THR A 488 -13.54 26.46 -8.48
N MET A 489 -13.25 25.15 -8.33
CA MET A 489 -13.92 24.08 -9.06
C MET A 489 -15.11 23.46 -8.31
N GLY A 490 -15.21 23.70 -7.00
CA GLY A 490 -16.28 23.20 -6.13
C GLY A 490 -16.30 21.68 -5.89
N PRO A 491 -17.15 21.20 -4.95
CA PRO A 491 -17.18 19.81 -4.54
C PRO A 491 -17.66 18.83 -5.61
N GLY A 492 -18.50 19.27 -6.56
CA GLY A 492 -18.98 18.42 -7.63
C GLY A 492 -17.87 17.83 -8.50
N ARG A 493 -16.80 18.60 -8.78
CA ARG A 493 -15.67 18.11 -9.59
C ARG A 493 -14.74 17.19 -8.79
N ALA A 494 -14.37 17.55 -7.57
CA ALA A 494 -13.53 16.70 -6.72
C ALA A 494 -14.21 15.35 -6.40
N VAL A 495 -15.54 15.36 -6.22
CA VAL A 495 -16.35 14.15 -6.15
C VAL A 495 -16.39 13.42 -7.49
N ALA A 496 -16.54 14.10 -8.62
CA ALA A 496 -16.51 13.45 -9.94
C ALA A 496 -15.14 12.85 -10.30
N GLU A 497 -14.02 13.39 -9.82
CA GLU A 497 -12.68 12.85 -10.10
C GLU A 497 -12.37 11.55 -9.32
N LEU A 498 -13.06 11.29 -8.19
CA LEU A 498 -12.87 10.06 -7.39
C LEU A 498 -14.07 9.10 -7.39
N ALA A 499 -15.31 9.61 -7.37
CA ALA A 499 -16.52 8.80 -7.51
C ALA A 499 -16.92 8.61 -8.98
N GLY A 500 -16.47 9.46 -9.90
CA GLY A 500 -16.60 9.29 -11.34
C GLY A 500 -15.52 8.37 -11.93
N GLY A 501 -15.36 7.21 -11.29
CA GLY A 501 -15.17 6.01 -12.10
C GLY A 501 -16.44 5.82 -12.92
N GLU A 502 -16.42 6.34 -14.15
CA GLU A 502 -17.40 6.10 -15.23
C GLU A 502 -18.73 6.86 -15.14
N GLN A 503 -18.90 7.87 -16.01
CA GLN A 503 -20.16 7.95 -16.79
C GLN A 503 -20.37 6.56 -17.41
N SER A 504 -21.55 5.95 -17.23
CA SER A 504 -21.90 4.57 -17.62
C SER A 504 -21.10 4.06 -18.82
N SER A 505 -19.92 3.54 -18.55
CA SER A 505 -18.97 3.26 -19.61
C SER A 505 -19.30 1.86 -20.07
N SER A 506 -19.42 1.66 -21.38
CA SER A 506 -19.49 0.29 -21.87
C SER A 506 -18.23 -0.44 -21.39
N PRO A 507 -18.24 -1.76 -21.16
CA PRO A 507 -17.03 -2.49 -20.73
C PRO A 507 -15.81 -2.27 -21.63
N GLN A 508 -16.01 -1.75 -22.84
CA GLN A 508 -14.97 -1.28 -23.76
C GLN A 508 -14.30 0.03 -23.30
N ALA A 509 -15.06 1.03 -22.85
CA ALA A 509 -14.56 2.35 -22.45
C ALA A 509 -13.76 2.31 -21.13
N GLU A 510 -14.17 1.48 -20.16
CA GLU A 510 -13.35 1.20 -18.95
C GLU A 510 -11.98 0.62 -19.34
N VAL A 511 -11.98 -0.33 -20.28
CA VAL A 511 -10.77 -0.99 -20.78
C VAL A 511 -9.87 0.00 -21.52
N VAL A 512 -10.42 0.87 -22.37
CA VAL A 512 -9.69 1.96 -23.06
C VAL A 512 -9.05 2.91 -22.05
N SER A 513 -9.79 3.32 -21.00
CA SER A 513 -9.29 4.19 -19.94
C SER A 513 -8.14 3.56 -19.14
N ARG A 514 -8.28 2.28 -18.76
CA ARG A 514 -7.23 1.52 -18.06
C ARG A 514 -6.00 1.32 -18.94
N VAL A 515 -6.19 0.95 -20.22
CA VAL A 515 -5.09 0.80 -21.20
C VAL A 515 -4.33 2.11 -21.36
N LYS A 516 -5.02 3.23 -21.58
CA LYS A 516 -4.41 4.57 -21.66
C LYS A 516 -3.58 4.91 -20.41
N THR A 517 -4.11 4.61 -19.23
CA THR A 517 -3.43 4.85 -17.95
C THR A 517 -2.14 4.04 -17.83
N TYR A 518 -2.17 2.74 -18.15
CA TYR A 518 -0.96 1.91 -18.05
C TYR A 518 0.07 2.24 -19.14
N LEU A 519 -0.36 2.49 -20.40
CA LEU A 519 0.52 2.96 -21.47
C LEU A 519 1.31 4.23 -21.06
N ALA A 520 0.64 5.19 -20.44
CA ALA A 520 1.27 6.43 -19.95
C ALA A 520 2.27 6.20 -18.80
N LEU A 521 2.14 5.10 -18.03
CA LEU A 521 3.11 4.69 -17.00
C LEU A 521 4.28 3.88 -17.60
N GLY A 522 4.03 3.08 -18.63
CA GLY A 522 5.05 2.33 -19.36
C GLY A 522 5.98 3.23 -20.16
N SER A 523 5.43 4.23 -20.86
CA SER A 523 6.19 5.16 -21.71
C SER A 523 7.18 6.04 -20.93
N GLN A 524 6.98 6.22 -19.62
CA GLN A 524 7.92 6.89 -18.72
C GLN A 524 9.23 6.10 -18.51
N ARG A 525 9.23 4.78 -18.78
CA ARG A 525 10.36 3.85 -18.57
C ARG A 525 10.98 3.94 -17.16
N ASP A 526 10.15 4.17 -16.14
CA ASP A 526 10.58 4.40 -14.75
C ASP A 526 10.50 3.12 -13.91
N SER A 527 11.65 2.64 -13.42
CA SER A 527 11.73 1.46 -12.56
C SER A 527 10.98 1.58 -11.23
N ARG A 528 10.66 2.80 -10.77
CA ARG A 528 9.80 3.03 -9.58
C ARG A 528 8.38 2.52 -9.78
N ASN A 529 7.89 2.50 -11.02
CA ASN A 529 6.53 2.02 -11.36
C ASN A 529 6.38 0.50 -11.20
N ILE A 530 7.49 -0.27 -11.19
CA ILE A 530 7.47 -1.75 -11.18
C ILE A 530 6.69 -2.32 -9.98
N GLY A 531 6.81 -1.74 -8.79
CA GLY A 531 6.09 -2.21 -7.60
C GLY A 531 4.56 -2.10 -7.72
N PHE A 532 4.10 -0.97 -8.27
CA PHE A 532 2.70 -0.72 -8.58
C PHE A 532 2.21 -1.62 -9.71
N LEU A 533 2.90 -1.60 -10.86
CA LEU A 533 2.53 -2.37 -12.06
C LEU A 533 2.50 -3.89 -11.79
N ARG A 534 3.42 -4.43 -10.98
CA ARG A 534 3.39 -5.85 -10.55
C ARG A 534 2.21 -6.18 -9.62
N THR A 535 1.65 -5.18 -8.95
CA THR A 535 0.45 -5.35 -8.12
C THR A 535 -0.79 -5.28 -9.00
N ALA A 536 -0.87 -4.26 -9.87
CA ALA A 536 -1.90 -4.10 -10.89
C ALA A 536 -2.06 -5.37 -11.76
N TRP A 537 -0.96 -5.90 -12.31
CA TRP A 537 -0.98 -7.10 -13.16
C TRP A 537 -1.51 -8.36 -12.46
N ARG A 538 -1.32 -8.47 -11.14
CA ARG A 538 -1.85 -9.60 -10.35
C ARG A 538 -3.33 -9.44 -10.01
N SER A 539 -3.80 -8.20 -9.84
CA SER A 539 -5.20 -7.89 -9.54
C SER A 539 -6.09 -7.82 -10.79
N GLU A 540 -5.50 -7.51 -11.95
CA GLU A 540 -6.19 -7.36 -13.22
C GLU A 540 -6.73 -8.71 -13.73
N ARG A 541 -7.96 -8.68 -14.22
CA ARG A 541 -8.70 -9.85 -14.72
C ARG A 541 -9.00 -9.76 -16.21
N ASP A 542 -9.03 -8.56 -16.79
CA ASP A 542 -9.19 -8.38 -18.23
C ASP A 542 -7.89 -8.77 -18.96
N PRO A 543 -7.91 -9.75 -19.90
CA PRO A 543 -6.70 -10.20 -20.58
C PRO A 543 -5.98 -9.09 -21.37
N ALA A 544 -6.74 -8.21 -22.04
CA ALA A 544 -6.18 -7.13 -22.85
C ALA A 544 -5.54 -6.05 -21.97
N VAL A 545 -6.23 -5.60 -20.91
CA VAL A 545 -5.64 -4.65 -19.95
C VAL A 545 -4.40 -5.25 -19.29
N ARG A 546 -4.46 -6.52 -18.90
CA ARG A 546 -3.36 -7.24 -18.25
C ARG A 546 -2.13 -7.37 -19.16
N ALA A 547 -2.32 -7.54 -20.46
CA ALA A 547 -1.26 -7.51 -21.46
C ALA A 547 -0.58 -6.13 -21.55
N VAL A 548 -1.33 -5.03 -21.45
CA VAL A 548 -0.76 -3.66 -21.41
C VAL A 548 -0.02 -3.37 -20.10
N VAL A 549 -0.50 -3.85 -18.95
CA VAL A 549 0.28 -3.77 -17.70
C VAL A 549 1.59 -4.56 -17.82
N ALA A 550 1.56 -5.71 -18.50
CA ALA A 550 2.73 -6.54 -18.74
C ALA A 550 3.75 -5.87 -19.68
N GLU A 551 3.29 -5.19 -20.74
CA GLU A 551 4.13 -4.30 -21.55
C GLU A 551 4.72 -3.17 -20.70
N SER A 552 3.90 -2.51 -19.89
CA SER A 552 4.33 -1.38 -19.07
C SER A 552 5.41 -1.79 -18.06
N LEU A 553 5.34 -3.02 -17.53
CA LEU A 553 6.39 -3.64 -16.73
C LEU A 553 7.69 -3.85 -17.51
N TYR A 554 7.59 -4.38 -18.73
CA TYR A 554 8.75 -4.56 -19.61
C TYR A 554 9.39 -3.22 -19.97
N GLN A 555 8.62 -2.22 -20.40
CA GLN A 555 9.13 -0.88 -20.74
C GLN A 555 9.76 -0.16 -19.52
N SER A 556 9.23 -0.38 -18.31
CA SER A 556 9.79 0.18 -17.06
C SER A 556 11.15 -0.42 -16.67
N ASN A 557 11.48 -1.64 -17.13
CA ASN A 557 12.82 -2.21 -17.07
C ASN A 557 12.95 -3.42 -18.03
N PRO A 558 13.44 -3.22 -19.28
CA PRO A 558 13.56 -4.29 -20.26
C PRO A 558 14.53 -5.42 -19.87
N GLN A 559 15.42 -5.17 -18.90
CA GLN A 559 16.36 -6.14 -18.35
C GLN A 559 15.78 -6.96 -17.18
N ASP A 560 14.59 -6.62 -16.69
CA ASP A 560 13.88 -7.46 -15.72
C ASP A 560 13.31 -8.70 -16.41
N TYR A 561 13.99 -9.83 -16.25
CA TYR A 561 13.52 -11.15 -16.73
C TYR A 561 12.06 -11.43 -16.36
N LEU A 562 11.59 -10.94 -15.20
CA LEU A 562 10.19 -11.13 -14.81
C LEU A 562 9.25 -10.24 -15.62
N GLY A 563 9.63 -9.01 -15.97
CA GLY A 563 8.90 -8.16 -16.92
C GLY A 563 8.77 -8.83 -18.28
N VAL A 564 9.89 -9.30 -18.84
CA VAL A 564 9.94 -10.07 -20.10
C VAL A 564 9.02 -11.29 -20.07
N ARG A 565 9.13 -12.14 -19.03
CA ARG A 565 8.27 -13.31 -18.87
C ARG A 565 6.80 -12.94 -18.73
N THR A 566 6.51 -11.87 -18.00
CA THR A 566 5.13 -11.39 -17.76
C THR A 566 4.49 -10.93 -19.06
N LEU A 567 5.23 -10.23 -19.92
CA LEU A 567 4.80 -9.84 -21.26
C LEU A 567 4.52 -11.07 -22.14
N LEU A 568 5.45 -12.02 -22.21
CA LEU A 568 5.30 -13.28 -22.98
C LEU A 568 4.13 -14.16 -22.50
N ASP A 569 3.85 -14.19 -21.20
CA ASP A 569 2.73 -14.94 -20.62
C ASP A 569 1.37 -14.24 -20.77
N SER A 570 1.34 -12.91 -20.98
CA SER A 570 0.09 -12.12 -21.02
C SER A 570 -0.36 -11.75 -22.43
N TYR A 571 0.55 -11.73 -23.40
CA TYR A 571 0.25 -11.31 -24.76
C TYR A 571 -0.04 -12.51 -25.67
N SER A 572 -1.31 -12.69 -26.06
CA SER A 572 -1.73 -13.74 -26.99
C SER A 572 -2.18 -13.15 -28.33
N ALA A 573 -2.00 -13.92 -29.42
CA ALA A 573 -2.56 -13.58 -30.74
C ALA A 573 -4.08 -13.79 -30.83
N GLY A 574 -4.75 -14.08 -29.71
CA GLY A 574 -6.19 -14.34 -29.65
C GLY A 574 -7.04 -13.07 -29.81
N THR A 575 -8.33 -13.26 -30.10
CA THR A 575 -9.30 -12.17 -30.18
C THR A 575 -9.57 -11.49 -28.84
N ASP A 576 -9.28 -12.18 -27.73
CA ASP A 576 -9.44 -11.74 -26.34
C ASP A 576 -8.34 -10.77 -25.87
N VAL A 577 -7.14 -10.84 -26.46
CA VAL A 577 -6.01 -9.94 -26.21
C VAL A 577 -5.73 -9.08 -27.45
N TYR A 578 -4.98 -9.60 -28.44
CA TYR A 578 -4.54 -8.81 -29.60
C TYR A 578 -5.71 -8.22 -30.40
N GLY A 579 -6.78 -8.98 -30.63
CA GLY A 579 -7.97 -8.48 -31.34
C GLY A 579 -8.65 -7.30 -30.64
N ARG A 580 -8.73 -7.32 -29.30
CA ARG A 580 -9.25 -6.20 -28.50
C ARG A 580 -8.28 -5.02 -28.43
N LEU A 581 -6.99 -5.28 -28.28
CA LEU A 581 -5.96 -4.24 -28.27
C LEU A 581 -5.89 -3.49 -29.61
N ARG A 582 -6.06 -4.15 -30.75
CA ARG A 582 -6.23 -3.49 -32.06
C ARG A 582 -7.44 -2.55 -32.10
N SER A 583 -8.54 -2.89 -31.43
CA SER A 583 -9.70 -1.99 -31.36
C SER A 583 -9.42 -0.77 -30.47
N VAL A 584 -8.76 -0.97 -29.33
CA VAL A 584 -8.36 0.11 -28.41
C VAL A 584 -7.30 1.02 -29.04
N ALA A 585 -6.36 0.47 -29.82
CA ALA A 585 -5.32 1.20 -30.55
C ALA A 585 -5.93 2.21 -31.54
N ARG A 586 -6.91 1.77 -32.34
CA ARG A 586 -7.66 2.65 -33.26
C ARG A 586 -8.45 3.74 -32.54
N GLU A 587 -9.05 3.43 -31.39
CA GLU A 587 -9.81 4.40 -30.58
C GLU A 587 -8.90 5.45 -29.93
N LEU A 588 -7.71 5.05 -29.47
CA LEU A 588 -6.71 5.92 -28.87
C LEU A 588 -5.79 6.62 -29.89
N SER A 589 -5.83 6.23 -31.17
CA SER A 589 -4.91 6.67 -32.22
C SER A 589 -3.43 6.44 -31.86
N VAL A 590 -3.11 5.21 -31.43
CA VAL A 590 -1.75 4.74 -31.09
C VAL A 590 -1.46 3.40 -31.77
N ASP A 591 -0.18 3.03 -31.88
CA ASP A 591 0.26 1.70 -32.31
C ASP A 591 -0.34 0.60 -31.42
N VAL A 592 -0.46 -0.64 -31.92
CA VAL A 592 -1.07 -1.72 -31.14
C VAL A 592 -0.26 -2.00 -29.86
N PRO A 593 -0.82 -1.79 -28.64
CA PRO A 593 -0.10 -2.03 -27.39
C PRO A 593 0.48 -3.43 -27.34
N GLY A 594 1.71 -3.56 -26.85
CA GLY A 594 2.49 -4.79 -26.71
C GLY A 594 3.18 -5.28 -27.98
N LEU A 595 2.76 -4.84 -29.17
CA LEU A 595 3.34 -5.33 -30.44
C LEU A 595 4.81 -4.89 -30.60
N GLY A 596 5.09 -3.59 -30.46
CA GLY A 596 6.46 -3.07 -30.54
C GLY A 596 7.40 -3.73 -29.53
N SER A 597 6.93 -3.90 -28.29
CA SER A 597 7.64 -4.60 -27.22
C SER A 597 7.91 -6.09 -27.54
N MET A 598 7.00 -6.79 -28.23
CA MET A 598 7.22 -8.16 -28.71
C MET A 598 8.21 -8.24 -29.87
N VAL A 599 8.13 -7.30 -30.80
CA VAL A 599 9.09 -7.16 -31.90
C VAL A 599 10.49 -6.87 -31.37
N GLU A 600 10.64 -5.99 -30.38
CA GLU A 600 11.92 -5.69 -29.71
C GLU A 600 12.51 -6.95 -29.06
N LEU A 601 11.70 -7.76 -28.35
CA LEU A 601 12.16 -9.02 -27.78
C LEU A 601 12.57 -10.05 -28.86
N ALA A 602 11.80 -10.18 -29.94
CA ALA A 602 12.12 -11.07 -31.06
C ALA A 602 13.39 -10.63 -31.79
N ALA A 603 13.58 -9.33 -31.98
CA ALA A 603 14.75 -8.72 -32.62
C ALA A 603 16.03 -8.93 -31.79
N ASN A 604 15.91 -9.07 -30.47
CA ASN A 604 16.99 -9.46 -29.56
C ASN A 604 17.20 -11.00 -29.48
N GLY A 605 16.64 -11.78 -30.41
CA GLY A 605 16.85 -13.23 -30.52
C GLY A 605 16.01 -14.09 -29.56
N ASN A 606 14.98 -13.54 -28.91
CA ASN A 606 14.12 -14.33 -28.03
C ASN A 606 13.22 -15.28 -28.84
N ALA A 607 13.51 -16.58 -28.78
CA ALA A 607 12.80 -17.63 -29.53
C ALA A 607 11.28 -17.72 -29.25
N GLU A 608 10.84 -17.40 -28.02
CA GLU A 608 9.41 -17.41 -27.69
C GLU A 608 8.71 -16.16 -28.25
N ALA A 609 9.35 -14.99 -28.16
CA ALA A 609 8.87 -13.76 -28.81
C ALA A 609 8.80 -13.93 -30.34
N LEU A 610 9.79 -14.56 -30.96
CA LEU A 610 9.80 -14.90 -32.39
C LEU A 610 8.59 -15.77 -32.79
N SER A 611 8.26 -16.81 -32.00
CA SER A 611 7.05 -17.61 -32.21
C SER A 611 5.78 -16.74 -32.11
N ARG A 612 5.69 -15.89 -31.09
CA ARG A 612 4.54 -14.97 -30.90
C ARG A 612 4.39 -13.98 -32.05
N VAL A 613 5.48 -13.39 -32.55
CA VAL A 613 5.45 -12.46 -33.70
C VAL A 613 4.96 -13.18 -34.97
N ILE A 614 5.31 -14.45 -35.18
CA ILE A 614 4.78 -15.25 -36.30
C ILE A 614 3.28 -15.55 -36.12
N GLU A 615 2.84 -15.92 -34.92
CA GLU A 615 1.41 -16.09 -34.60
C GLU A 615 0.61 -14.79 -34.82
N LEU A 616 1.17 -13.64 -34.42
CA LEU A 616 0.56 -12.32 -34.58
C LEU A 616 0.41 -11.90 -36.05
N ALA A 617 1.34 -12.30 -36.93
CA ALA A 617 1.20 -12.07 -38.38
C ALA A 617 -0.09 -12.70 -38.96
N SER A 618 -0.52 -13.84 -38.40
CA SER A 618 -1.79 -14.50 -38.74
C SER A 618 -3.00 -13.71 -38.25
N ALA A 619 -2.91 -13.13 -37.05
CA ALA A 619 -3.97 -12.36 -36.41
C ALA A 619 -4.08 -10.89 -36.88
N ALA A 620 -3.04 -10.36 -37.53
CA ALA A 620 -3.04 -9.03 -38.14
C ALA A 620 -3.78 -8.99 -39.48
N SER A 621 -3.96 -10.15 -40.14
CA SER A 621 -4.50 -10.24 -41.50
C SER A 621 -5.91 -9.61 -41.64
N GLY A 622 -6.14 -8.92 -42.75
CA GLY A 622 -7.39 -8.24 -43.07
C GLY A 622 -7.49 -6.80 -42.54
N ASP A 623 -6.38 -6.22 -42.06
CA ASP A 623 -6.30 -4.84 -41.57
C ASP A 623 -4.98 -4.23 -42.01
N THR A 624 -5.05 -3.32 -42.99
CA THR A 624 -3.89 -2.78 -43.69
C THR A 624 -2.89 -2.10 -42.76
N THR A 625 -3.36 -1.47 -41.68
CA THR A 625 -2.49 -0.82 -40.68
C THR A 625 -1.72 -1.88 -39.90
N SER A 626 -2.42 -2.85 -39.32
CA SER A 626 -1.84 -3.95 -38.54
C SER A 626 -0.88 -4.81 -39.39
N GLU A 627 -1.22 -5.08 -40.65
CA GLU A 627 -0.35 -5.76 -41.62
C GLU A 627 0.92 -4.95 -41.96
N THR A 628 0.85 -3.62 -41.91
CA THR A 628 2.01 -2.73 -42.16
C THR A 628 2.94 -2.71 -40.94
N GLU A 629 2.40 -2.49 -39.74
CA GLU A 629 3.15 -2.58 -38.47
C GLU A 629 3.87 -3.94 -38.34
N MET A 630 3.17 -5.04 -38.63
CA MET A 630 3.74 -6.40 -38.61
C MET A 630 4.82 -6.61 -39.68
N ALA A 631 4.67 -6.04 -40.89
CA ALA A 631 5.67 -6.15 -41.94
C ALA A 631 6.96 -5.40 -41.59
N GLU A 632 6.84 -4.20 -41.03
CA GLU A 632 7.98 -3.42 -40.52
C GLU A 632 8.68 -4.14 -39.36
N GLY A 633 7.91 -4.68 -38.41
CA GLY A 633 8.44 -5.47 -37.30
C GLY A 633 9.16 -6.74 -37.73
N LEU A 634 8.58 -7.52 -38.66
CA LEU A 634 9.24 -8.69 -39.24
C LEU A 634 10.51 -8.31 -40.03
N GLY A 635 10.50 -7.16 -40.71
CA GLY A 635 11.71 -6.62 -41.37
C GLY A 635 12.81 -6.26 -40.37
N ALA A 636 12.47 -5.63 -39.24
CA ALA A 636 13.42 -5.32 -38.17
C ALA A 636 14.04 -6.59 -37.56
N VAL A 637 13.21 -7.59 -37.21
CA VAL A 637 13.65 -8.89 -36.71
C VAL A 637 14.55 -9.60 -37.74
N ALA A 638 14.18 -9.57 -39.03
CA ALA A 638 14.97 -10.15 -40.11
C ALA A 638 16.32 -9.45 -40.35
N ARG A 639 16.52 -8.24 -39.80
CA ARG A 639 17.82 -7.54 -39.84
C ARG A 639 18.72 -7.95 -38.66
N THR A 640 18.15 -8.12 -37.46
CA THR A 640 18.92 -8.29 -36.22
C THR A 640 19.03 -9.75 -35.74
N ALA A 641 18.01 -10.58 -35.94
CA ALA A 641 17.95 -12.00 -35.55
C ALA A 641 17.59 -12.90 -36.77
N PRO A 642 18.35 -12.83 -37.88
CA PRO A 642 17.97 -13.46 -39.14
C PRO A 642 18.06 -15.00 -39.12
N GLU A 643 18.97 -15.59 -38.34
CA GLU A 643 19.11 -17.05 -38.26
C GLU A 643 18.00 -17.66 -37.40
N GLU A 644 17.71 -17.01 -36.28
CA GLU A 644 16.63 -17.36 -35.35
C GLU A 644 15.26 -17.24 -36.02
N LEU A 645 15.03 -16.21 -36.87
CA LEU A 645 13.80 -16.05 -37.64
C LEU A 645 13.57 -17.20 -38.63
N VAL A 646 14.61 -17.69 -39.32
CA VAL A 646 14.50 -18.85 -40.22
C VAL A 646 14.11 -20.11 -39.43
N LEU A 647 14.70 -20.32 -38.24
CA LEU A 647 14.36 -21.43 -37.36
C LEU A 647 12.94 -21.32 -36.79
N ALA A 648 12.50 -20.13 -36.41
CA ALA A 648 11.15 -19.87 -35.92
C ALA A 648 10.09 -20.13 -37.02
N LEU A 649 10.34 -19.67 -38.25
CA LEU A 649 9.49 -19.98 -39.42
C LEU A 649 9.41 -21.49 -39.70
N LYS A 650 10.52 -22.24 -39.54
CA LYS A 650 10.53 -23.72 -39.66
C LYS A 650 9.65 -24.39 -38.59
N GLY A 651 9.62 -23.85 -37.38
CA GLY A 651 8.82 -24.36 -36.25
C GLY A 651 7.33 -23.99 -36.30
N ALA A 652 6.99 -22.86 -36.92
CA ALA A 652 5.62 -22.34 -36.96
C ALA A 652 4.62 -23.22 -37.73
N ALA A 653 3.33 -23.12 -37.38
CA ALA A 653 2.25 -23.78 -38.12
C ALA A 653 2.15 -23.24 -39.56
N VAL A 654 1.65 -24.07 -40.49
CA VAL A 654 1.65 -23.78 -41.94
C VAL A 654 0.97 -22.45 -42.26
N LYS A 655 -0.23 -22.21 -41.71
CA LYS A 655 -1.00 -20.97 -41.92
C LYS A 655 -0.22 -19.73 -41.47
N ASP A 656 0.29 -19.75 -40.24
CA ASP A 656 0.94 -18.59 -39.63
C ASP A 656 2.28 -18.31 -40.32
N ARG A 657 2.99 -19.37 -40.73
CA ARG A 657 4.19 -19.29 -41.58
C ARG A 657 3.90 -18.64 -42.94
N GLU A 658 2.83 -19.01 -43.64
CA GLU A 658 2.51 -18.43 -44.96
C GLU A 658 2.20 -16.93 -44.87
N LEU A 659 1.45 -16.52 -43.85
CA LEU A 659 1.13 -15.11 -43.60
C LEU A 659 2.37 -14.32 -43.15
N ALA A 660 3.14 -14.84 -42.19
CA ALA A 660 4.41 -14.23 -41.78
C ALA A 660 5.43 -14.14 -42.93
N THR A 661 5.51 -15.14 -43.81
CA THR A 661 6.36 -15.09 -45.01
C THR A 661 5.92 -13.99 -45.98
N THR A 662 4.62 -13.69 -46.06
CA THR A 662 4.08 -12.62 -46.90
C THR A 662 4.38 -11.25 -46.33
N LEU A 663 4.15 -11.04 -45.03
CA LEU A 663 4.49 -9.78 -44.37
C LEU A 663 6.01 -9.55 -44.29
N LEU A 664 6.81 -10.61 -44.11
CA LEU A 664 8.27 -10.54 -44.19
C LEU A 664 8.76 -10.13 -45.57
N ALA A 665 8.19 -10.66 -46.66
CA ALA A 665 8.53 -10.21 -48.01
C ALA A 665 8.27 -8.71 -48.19
N ARG A 666 7.15 -8.21 -47.68
CA ARG A 666 6.82 -6.77 -47.67
C ARG A 666 7.81 -5.96 -46.81
N GLY A 667 8.17 -6.43 -45.62
CA GLY A 667 9.19 -5.82 -44.77
C GLY A 667 10.57 -5.73 -45.44
N LEU A 668 10.98 -6.79 -46.14
CA LEU A 668 12.24 -6.81 -46.92
C LEU A 668 12.22 -5.84 -48.11
N VAL A 669 11.06 -5.61 -48.73
CA VAL A 669 10.89 -4.59 -49.78
C VAL A 669 10.94 -3.18 -49.18
N LEU A 670 10.25 -2.93 -48.07
CA LEU A 670 10.28 -1.65 -47.34
C LEU A 670 11.69 -1.28 -46.85
N ALA A 671 12.49 -2.27 -46.45
CA ALA A 671 13.89 -2.06 -46.06
C ALA A 671 14.78 -1.58 -47.21
N GLY A 672 14.45 -1.87 -48.48
CA GLY A 672 15.18 -1.43 -49.67
C GLY A 672 16.59 -2.01 -49.87
N GLU A 673 17.12 -2.77 -48.92
CA GLU A 673 18.49 -3.31 -48.91
C GLU A 673 18.64 -4.56 -49.80
N ALA A 674 19.44 -4.45 -50.88
CA ALA A 674 19.76 -5.61 -51.73
C ALA A 674 20.57 -6.71 -51.00
N ASP A 675 21.43 -6.32 -50.06
CA ASP A 675 22.32 -7.20 -49.29
C ASP A 675 21.82 -7.52 -47.87
N HIS A 676 20.50 -7.41 -47.65
CA HIS A 676 19.87 -7.53 -46.32
C HIS A 676 20.32 -8.79 -45.55
N PRO A 677 20.65 -8.71 -44.25
CA PRO A 677 21.22 -9.81 -43.46
C PRO A 677 20.45 -11.14 -43.55
N PHE A 678 19.12 -11.06 -43.61
CA PHE A 678 18.24 -12.22 -43.78
C PHE A 678 18.65 -13.15 -44.94
N TRP A 679 18.99 -12.61 -46.12
CA TRP A 679 19.36 -13.42 -47.27
C TRP A 679 20.67 -14.19 -47.06
N LYS A 680 21.57 -13.68 -46.22
CA LYS A 680 22.83 -14.35 -45.86
C LYS A 680 22.56 -15.52 -44.90
N ALA A 681 21.70 -15.33 -43.90
CA ALA A 681 21.24 -16.39 -43.00
C ALA A 681 20.46 -17.50 -43.72
N LEU A 682 19.60 -17.12 -44.68
CA LEU A 682 18.87 -18.09 -45.50
C LEU A 682 19.82 -18.93 -46.36
N LYS A 683 20.80 -18.29 -47.03
CA LYS A 683 21.86 -18.98 -47.79
C LYS A 683 22.70 -19.92 -46.92
N LYS A 684 23.05 -19.51 -45.68
CA LYS A 684 23.70 -20.38 -44.69
C LYS A 684 22.85 -21.61 -44.35
N SER A 685 21.53 -21.42 -44.24
CA SER A 685 20.57 -22.50 -43.94
C SER A 685 20.37 -23.48 -45.11
N LEU A 686 20.47 -23.01 -46.37
CA LEU A 686 20.48 -23.87 -47.56
C LEU A 686 21.66 -24.87 -47.54
N GLY A 687 22.81 -24.45 -47.01
CA GLY A 687 24.01 -25.27 -46.87
C GLY A 687 24.09 -26.07 -45.55
N SER A 688 23.00 -26.19 -44.79
CA SER A 688 23.00 -26.89 -43.51
C SER A 688 23.18 -28.40 -43.65
N THR A 689 23.87 -29.01 -42.68
CA THR A 689 23.98 -30.47 -42.53
C THR A 689 22.69 -31.12 -41.99
N ASP A 690 21.75 -30.35 -41.41
CA ASP A 690 20.38 -30.83 -41.16
C ASP A 690 19.59 -30.82 -42.48
N ALA A 691 19.41 -31.99 -43.07
CA ALA A 691 18.63 -32.16 -44.30
C ALA A 691 17.23 -31.54 -44.22
N LYS A 692 16.57 -31.56 -43.05
CA LYS A 692 15.24 -30.94 -42.85
C LYS A 692 15.30 -29.41 -42.80
N LEU A 693 16.41 -28.82 -42.34
CA LEU A 693 16.62 -27.38 -42.40
C LEU A 693 16.95 -26.95 -43.84
N ALA A 694 17.82 -27.67 -44.53
CA ALA A 694 18.19 -27.39 -45.92
C ALA A 694 17.02 -27.57 -46.91
N GLU A 695 16.12 -28.52 -46.67
CA GLU A 695 14.85 -28.65 -47.42
C GLU A 695 13.89 -27.50 -47.14
N PHE A 696 13.67 -27.17 -45.86
CA PHE A 696 12.83 -26.04 -45.47
C PHE A 696 13.33 -24.71 -46.06
N ALA A 697 14.63 -24.43 -45.96
CA ALA A 697 15.25 -23.22 -46.47
C ALA A 697 15.07 -23.07 -47.99
N ARG A 698 15.14 -24.17 -48.77
CA ARG A 698 14.87 -24.17 -50.22
C ARG A 698 13.43 -23.78 -50.53
N GLY A 699 12.48 -24.30 -49.77
CA GLY A 699 11.06 -23.92 -49.90
C GLY A 699 10.81 -22.45 -49.55
N LEU A 700 11.43 -21.96 -48.46
CA LEU A 700 11.30 -20.58 -48.00
C LEU A 700 11.92 -19.57 -48.98
N ASP A 701 13.09 -19.87 -49.54
CA ASP A 701 13.78 -19.04 -50.53
C ASP A 701 12.95 -18.85 -51.82
N GLY A 702 12.38 -19.93 -52.35
CA GLY A 702 11.48 -19.88 -53.50
C GLY A 702 10.13 -19.22 -53.21
N ALA A 703 9.64 -19.26 -51.96
CA ALA A 703 8.43 -18.55 -51.56
C ALA A 703 8.66 -17.04 -51.41
N LEU A 704 9.73 -16.64 -50.70
CA LEU A 704 10.06 -15.23 -50.49
C LEU A 704 10.47 -14.54 -51.79
N SER A 705 11.28 -15.19 -52.64
CA SER A 705 11.69 -14.59 -53.92
C SER A 705 10.51 -14.24 -54.82
N ARG A 706 9.47 -15.09 -54.86
CA ARG A 706 8.21 -14.79 -55.58
C ARG A 706 7.45 -13.64 -54.93
N LYS A 707 7.23 -13.69 -53.61
CA LYS A 707 6.48 -12.65 -52.87
C LYS A 707 7.15 -11.28 -52.88
N VAL A 708 8.48 -11.23 -52.88
CA VAL A 708 9.27 -9.99 -53.04
C VAL A 708 9.14 -9.44 -54.47
N ALA A 709 9.05 -10.29 -55.50
CA ALA A 709 8.79 -9.85 -56.86
C ALA A 709 7.33 -9.36 -57.04
N GLU A 710 6.36 -10.04 -56.42
CA GLU A 710 4.95 -9.64 -56.37
C GLU A 710 4.77 -8.26 -55.70
N GLU A 711 5.38 -8.02 -54.54
CA GLU A 711 5.26 -6.73 -53.82
C GLU A 711 6.03 -5.59 -54.51
N LYS A 712 7.08 -5.89 -55.29
CA LYS A 712 7.79 -4.93 -56.15
C LYS A 712 7.09 -4.64 -57.48
N ALA A 713 6.08 -5.43 -57.87
CA ALA A 713 5.35 -5.19 -59.10
C ALA A 713 4.52 -3.90 -59.00
N PRO A 714 4.40 -3.10 -60.07
CA PRO A 714 3.58 -1.89 -60.05
C PRO A 714 2.12 -2.25 -59.78
N LYS A 715 1.60 -1.83 -58.63
CA LYS A 715 0.19 -2.04 -58.25
C LYS A 715 -0.71 -1.27 -59.25
N PRO A 716 -1.74 -1.89 -59.83
CA PRO A 716 -2.57 -1.26 -60.85
C PRO A 716 -3.28 -0.02 -60.28
N LEU A 717 -3.29 1.07 -61.06
CA LEU A 717 -3.99 2.30 -60.72
C LEU A 717 -5.51 2.04 -60.63
N VAL A 718 -6.04 2.02 -59.40
CA VAL A 718 -7.49 2.03 -59.16
C VAL A 718 -8.01 3.43 -59.47
N PRO A 719 -9.10 3.60 -60.26
CA PRO A 719 -9.60 4.93 -60.62
C PRO A 719 -10.08 5.71 -59.39
N THR A 720 -9.50 6.88 -59.16
CA THR A 720 -9.91 7.79 -58.08
C THR A 720 -11.33 8.31 -58.36
N GLN A 721 -12.33 7.83 -57.62
CA GLN A 721 -13.63 8.50 -57.60
C GLN A 721 -13.50 9.86 -56.93
N VAL A 722 -13.56 10.92 -57.72
CA VAL A 722 -13.62 12.30 -57.24
C VAL A 722 -15.01 12.54 -56.64
N VAL A 723 -15.10 12.45 -55.31
CA VAL A 723 -16.28 12.96 -54.58
C VAL A 723 -16.13 14.48 -54.52
N ALA A 724 -17.07 15.20 -55.12
CA ALA A 724 -17.07 16.66 -55.15
C ALA A 724 -17.23 17.23 -53.72
N PRO A 725 -16.50 18.30 -53.36
CA PRO A 725 -16.65 18.95 -52.06
C PRO A 725 -18.02 19.63 -51.95
N ALA A 726 -18.69 19.46 -50.81
CA ALA A 726 -19.95 20.14 -50.52
C ALA A 726 -19.76 21.66 -50.49
N SER A 727 -20.74 22.38 -51.02
CA SER A 727 -20.73 23.84 -51.20
C SER A 727 -20.63 24.60 -49.87
N VAL A 728 -19.65 25.50 -49.79
CA VAL A 728 -19.49 26.46 -48.70
C VAL A 728 -20.59 27.53 -48.77
N VAL A 729 -21.29 27.78 -47.65
CA VAL A 729 -22.16 28.95 -47.46
C VAL A 729 -21.37 30.02 -46.71
N PRO A 730 -21.23 31.26 -47.25
CA PRO A 730 -20.48 32.31 -46.58
C PRO A 730 -21.36 33.18 -45.67
N VAL A 731 -20.89 33.42 -44.44
CA VAL A 731 -21.32 34.57 -43.62
C VAL A 731 -20.06 35.19 -43.01
N GLY A 732 -19.89 36.50 -43.19
CA GLY A 732 -18.72 37.26 -42.77
C GLY A 732 -18.86 37.89 -41.37
N PRO A 733 -18.24 39.06 -41.12
CA PRO A 733 -17.01 39.06 -40.33
C PRO A 733 -17.11 39.84 -39.01
N GLY A 734 -16.23 39.52 -38.05
CA GLY A 734 -16.07 40.30 -36.82
C GLY A 734 -14.79 39.97 -36.04
N ALA A 735 -13.90 40.97 -35.95
CA ALA A 735 -12.82 41.23 -34.97
C ALA A 735 -12.00 40.03 -34.37
N VAL A 736 -10.66 39.96 -34.47
CA VAL A 736 -9.63 40.90 -33.92
C VAL A 736 -9.80 41.06 -32.40
N GLU A 737 -8.89 40.72 -31.48
CA GLU A 737 -7.53 40.12 -31.51
C GLU A 737 -7.29 39.40 -30.12
N HIS A 738 -6.14 38.85 -29.68
CA HIS A 738 -4.71 39.01 -30.00
C HIS A 738 -3.87 37.77 -29.56
N THR A 739 -2.57 37.77 -29.88
CA THR A 739 -1.39 37.09 -29.27
C THR A 739 -1.47 35.72 -28.55
N ALA A 740 -0.66 34.79 -29.07
CA ALA A 740 -0.07 33.66 -28.35
C ALA A 740 0.96 34.09 -27.28
N ASP A 741 1.28 33.19 -26.34
CA ASP A 741 2.62 33.15 -25.73
C ASP A 741 3.04 31.72 -25.36
N THR A 742 4.34 31.50 -25.17
CA THR A 742 5.00 30.19 -25.26
C THR A 742 5.62 29.66 -23.96
N ARG A 743 5.20 28.45 -23.53
CA ARG A 743 6.00 27.47 -22.72
C ARG A 743 6.53 27.97 -21.34
N PRO A 744 7.30 27.18 -20.57
CA PRO A 744 7.17 25.75 -20.22
C PRO A 744 7.24 25.47 -18.69
N GLY A 745 6.96 24.22 -18.29
CA GLY A 745 7.56 23.60 -17.10
C GLY A 745 6.64 23.39 -15.89
N GLY A 746 6.72 22.20 -15.28
CA GLY A 746 5.93 21.76 -14.13
C GLY A 746 5.83 20.24 -14.07
#